data_AF-A0A8J6M8Z3-F1
#
_entry.id   AF-A0A8J6M8Z3-F1
#
_cell.length_a   1.000
_cell.length_b   1.000
_cell.length_c   1.000
_cell.angle_alpha   90.00
_cell.angle_beta   90.00
_cell.angle_gamma   90.00
#
_symmetry.space_group_name_H-M   'P 1'
#
loop_
_entity.id
_entity.type
_entity.pdbx_description
1 polymer ?
#
loop_
_entity_poly.entity_id
_entity_poly.type
_entity_poly.pdbx_seq_one_letter_code
_entity_poly.pdbx_strand_id
1 'polypeptide(L)'
;MSDIMRPIPFPQLMSWVLNEYKAQGSIFGVDKVVKHVNGQALPIFSEKIESPFGPAAGPHTQLAQNIIAAYAAGSRFFELKTVQIMDGEELSKCVAKPCITAGDECYNCEWSTELTVPQAYDEYVKAWFACKLMAREFGLGDSDGFVFNMSVGYDLAGIKSEKIDNYIEGMKNASKSAVWAECMDWTLQNLDAFQNVSEGFVRSISPVVSNSITESTLHGCPPDEIERIATYLITEKGLNTYVKCNPTLLGYEFARARLDSLGFDYIAFDDHHFVEDLQWADAVPMFRRLIALTQERGLEFGVKLTNTFPVDVAAGELPSAEMYMSGRSLYPLTIALAARISTEFEGKLRISYSGGADLHNIKSLFDAGIWPITMATTILKPGGYDRLSQIADVLMECGSKPFAGVDAQRVTALSEAVPAEDLYRKPIKPLPDRKNGKKVPLIDCFNAPCRNGCPIEQDIPAYLMAYSQGKYEEALEIITRRNALPFITGTICPHHCADKCMRNYYEESVRIRDVKLACAENGYDALLPKLEAKAPQSGKRVAVVGGGPAGISAAFFLAREGVDVTVFERKETLGGIVRHVIPEFRIASEAIDKDISLCRAMGAKFRTGVEVKSAADLLGQGYTHVIFATGAWKAGDAHLEYGQALNVITFLETAKSDPASLKLGADVAVIGGGNTAMDAARAAKRIPGVERVRLVYRRDKRNMPADEEELALALEDGVEFMELLSPIGVKDGVLTCRVMELGERDASGRRAPVDTGREVTMPASAVITAVGEKVDSELFAANGVELGRKGLPVVGDTMESCAENVFVVGDARRGPATVVEAIADASAAAVAIAAMDPNADVEKNVTDDYFKPKGKHGNLCTDCDHCSDTRCLGCATVCETCTEVCPNRANIHVAVPGKRQRQIVHVDGMCNECGNCGTFCPYDSRPYRDKFTLFWSREDFEGSENEGWLPKGDGSGVCLVRLGGQVREYDVTDSSCGLYEDIRQLILAVRKDYGYLVR
;
A
#
# COMPACT_ATOMS: atom_id res chain seq x y z
N MET A 1 7.63 -16.41 20.47
CA MET A 1 7.54 -14.98 20.79
C MET A 1 6.48 -14.85 21.87
N SER A 2 6.61 -13.87 22.76
CA SER A 2 5.77 -13.82 23.96
C SER A 2 4.34 -13.37 23.71
N ASP A 3 4.07 -12.64 22.61
CA ASP A 3 2.82 -11.92 22.27
C ASP A 3 2.23 -11.01 23.36
N ILE A 4 2.98 -10.79 24.44
CA ILE A 4 2.56 -10.05 25.63
C ILE A 4 3.01 -8.60 25.54
N MET A 5 2.02 -7.69 25.56
CA MET A 5 2.29 -6.27 25.78
C MET A 5 2.59 -5.99 27.24
N ARG A 6 3.79 -5.48 27.53
CA ARG A 6 4.21 -5.07 28.87
C ARG A 6 4.05 -3.54 29.01
N PRO A 7 3.16 -3.07 29.89
CA PRO A 7 3.03 -1.65 30.25
C PRO A 7 4.38 -0.99 30.59
N ILE A 8 4.59 0.21 30.08
CA ILE A 8 5.78 1.03 30.38
C ILE A 8 5.51 1.81 31.68
N PRO A 9 6.39 1.74 32.70
CA PRO A 9 6.26 2.56 33.90
C PRO A 9 6.26 4.05 33.60
N PHE A 10 5.54 4.87 34.37
CA PHE A 10 5.42 6.30 34.10
C PHE A 10 6.77 7.05 34.03
N PRO A 11 7.76 6.76 34.91
CA PRO A 11 9.10 7.36 34.82
C PRO A 11 9.79 7.11 33.47
N GLN A 12 9.70 5.88 32.96
CA GLN A 12 10.31 5.49 31.69
C GLN A 12 9.56 6.13 30.51
N LEU A 13 8.23 6.17 30.58
CA LEU A 13 7.36 6.79 29.59
C LEU A 13 7.70 8.29 29.41
N MET A 14 7.77 9.04 30.52
CA MET A 14 8.09 10.47 30.49
C MET A 14 9.55 10.75 30.14
N SER A 15 10.49 9.89 30.59
CA SER A 15 11.89 9.97 30.18
C SER A 15 12.03 9.83 28.67
N TRP A 16 11.30 8.89 28.05
CA TRP A 16 11.26 8.76 26.60
C TRP A 16 10.72 10.05 25.95
N VAL A 17 9.53 10.52 26.34
CA VAL A 17 8.91 11.75 25.78
C VAL A 17 9.86 12.94 25.83
N LEU A 18 10.45 13.24 26.99
CA LEU A 18 11.31 14.40 27.18
C LEU A 18 12.63 14.27 26.40
N ASN A 19 13.26 13.10 26.44
CA ASN A 19 14.55 12.89 25.78
C ASN A 19 14.42 12.85 24.25
N GLU A 20 13.39 12.19 23.73
CA GLU A 20 13.14 12.15 22.29
C GLU A 20 12.80 13.53 21.75
N TYR A 21 11.89 14.27 22.41
CA TYR A 21 11.52 15.62 21.97
C TYR A 21 12.73 16.56 22.00
N LYS A 22 13.56 16.49 23.04
CA LYS A 22 14.79 17.29 23.14
C LYS A 22 15.81 16.95 22.04
N ALA A 23 15.97 15.67 21.70
CA ALA A 23 16.98 15.23 20.75
C ALA A 23 16.53 15.35 19.29
N GLN A 24 15.23 15.13 19.01
CA GLN A 24 14.71 14.91 17.67
C GLN A 24 13.52 15.81 17.32
N GLY A 25 12.86 16.42 18.31
CA GLY A 25 11.62 17.18 18.12
C GLY A 25 10.37 16.29 17.92
N SER A 26 10.53 14.97 17.92
CA SER A 26 9.47 13.99 17.81
C SER A 26 9.02 13.46 19.18
N ILE A 27 7.80 12.91 19.25
CA ILE A 27 7.27 12.28 20.46
C ILE A 27 6.75 10.90 20.09
N PHE A 28 7.40 9.85 20.60
CA PHE A 28 7.17 8.47 20.15
C PHE A 28 7.10 8.45 18.62
N GLY A 29 8.17 8.91 17.96
CA GLY A 29 8.38 9.01 16.51
C GLY A 29 7.21 9.57 15.70
N VAL A 30 6.43 10.47 16.30
CA VAL A 30 5.56 11.41 15.59
C VAL A 30 6.39 12.63 15.30
N ASP A 31 6.72 12.85 14.02
CA ASP A 31 7.58 13.95 13.58
C ASP A 31 6.77 15.24 13.35
N LYS A 32 5.47 15.11 13.06
CA LYS A 32 4.57 16.24 12.80
C LYS A 32 3.74 16.58 14.02
N VAL A 33 4.41 17.10 15.04
CA VAL A 33 3.76 17.53 16.29
C VAL A 33 2.84 18.72 16.03
N VAL A 34 1.55 18.55 16.33
CA VAL A 34 0.50 19.56 16.13
C VAL A 34 0.33 20.43 17.37
N LYS A 35 0.16 21.73 17.17
CA LYS A 35 -0.10 22.71 18.24
C LYS A 35 -1.42 23.44 18.00
N HIS A 36 -2.27 23.47 19.02
CA HIS A 36 -3.53 24.21 19.03
C HIS A 36 -3.32 25.56 19.71
N VAL A 37 -3.30 26.63 18.91
CA VAL A 37 -2.98 28.00 19.41
C VAL A 37 -4.06 29.03 19.09
N ASN A 38 -5.10 28.65 18.34
CA ASN A 38 -6.17 29.57 17.91
C ASN A 38 -7.22 29.83 18.99
N GLY A 39 -7.19 29.09 20.11
CA GLY A 39 -8.13 29.19 21.23
C GLY A 39 -9.55 28.69 20.94
N GLN A 40 -9.76 28.02 19.80
CA GLN A 40 -11.05 27.41 19.46
C GLN A 40 -11.18 26.06 20.18
N ALA A 41 -12.38 25.79 20.67
CA ALA A 41 -12.70 24.52 21.31
C ALA A 41 -14.21 24.29 21.25
N LEU A 42 -14.59 23.09 20.78
CA LEU A 42 -15.98 22.67 20.71
C LEU A 42 -16.43 22.15 22.07
N PRO A 43 -17.53 22.68 22.63
CA PRO A 43 -18.13 22.13 23.84
C PRO A 43 -18.68 20.73 23.58
N ILE A 44 -18.31 19.76 24.41
CA ILE A 44 -18.85 18.40 24.38
C ILE A 44 -19.06 17.93 25.81
N PHE A 45 -20.30 17.57 26.16
CA PHE A 45 -20.67 17.28 27.55
C PHE A 45 -20.41 18.49 28.46
N SER A 46 -19.79 18.27 29.62
CA SER A 46 -19.25 19.33 30.48
C SER A 46 -17.80 19.71 30.14
N GLU A 47 -17.24 19.16 29.06
CA GLU A 47 -15.84 19.31 28.64
C GLU A 47 -15.75 20.05 27.29
N LYS A 48 -14.55 20.11 26.73
CA LYS A 48 -14.29 20.73 25.43
C LYS A 48 -13.17 20.00 24.69
N ILE A 49 -13.21 20.07 23.37
CA ILE A 49 -12.17 19.52 22.49
C ILE A 49 -11.66 20.59 21.52
N GLU A 50 -10.34 20.77 21.43
CA GLU A 50 -9.70 21.73 20.51
C GLU A 50 -9.72 21.24 19.05
N SER A 51 -9.93 19.94 18.85
CA SER A 51 -10.16 19.33 17.54
C SER A 51 -11.24 18.25 17.64
N PRO A 52 -12.11 18.09 16.62
CA PRO A 52 -13.22 17.15 16.69
C PRO A 52 -12.83 15.71 16.36
N PHE A 53 -11.54 15.33 16.45
CA PHE A 53 -11.07 14.03 15.99
C PHE A 53 -10.07 13.32 16.92
N GLY A 54 -9.90 12.02 16.69
CA GLY A 54 -8.82 11.23 17.28
C GLY A 54 -8.90 9.74 16.99
N PRO A 55 -8.24 8.88 17.79
CA PRO A 55 -8.24 7.44 17.54
C PRO A 55 -9.54 6.78 18.01
N ALA A 56 -10.00 5.79 17.23
CA ALA A 56 -11.15 4.95 17.59
C ALA A 56 -10.77 3.88 18.62
N ALA A 57 -11.76 3.26 19.26
CA ALA A 57 -11.56 2.10 20.14
C ALA A 57 -10.89 0.95 19.37
N GLY A 58 -9.58 0.81 19.53
CA GLY A 58 -8.75 -0.02 18.67
C GLY A 58 -7.30 -0.10 19.18
N PRO A 59 -6.36 -0.64 18.39
CA PRO A 59 -5.00 -0.91 18.87
C PRO A 59 -4.25 0.38 19.28
N HIS A 60 -4.63 1.54 18.74
CA HIS A 60 -4.05 2.84 19.06
C HIS A 60 -4.50 3.43 20.40
N THR A 61 -5.46 2.82 21.10
CA THR A 61 -5.95 3.26 22.41
C THR A 61 -5.83 2.18 23.50
N GLN A 62 -4.87 1.26 23.35
CA GLN A 62 -4.56 0.24 24.36
C GLN A 62 -3.48 0.68 25.34
N LEU A 63 -2.39 1.27 24.83
CA LEU A 63 -1.20 1.62 25.60
C LEU A 63 -1.03 3.15 25.69
N ALA A 64 -0.42 3.62 26.77
CA ALA A 64 -0.24 5.04 27.07
C ALA A 64 0.60 5.74 25.99
N GLN A 65 1.67 5.12 25.50
CA GLN A 65 2.49 5.67 24.42
C GLN A 65 1.71 5.85 23.11
N ASN A 66 0.72 4.99 22.84
CA ASN A 66 -0.10 5.08 21.63
C ASN A 66 -1.03 6.30 21.70
N ILE A 67 -1.65 6.51 22.87
CA ILE A 67 -2.52 7.67 23.15
C ILE A 67 -1.71 8.96 23.13
N ILE A 68 -0.52 8.96 23.74
CA ILE A 68 0.39 10.12 23.74
C ILE A 68 0.83 10.48 22.31
N ALA A 69 1.17 9.49 21.48
CA ALA A 69 1.49 9.70 20.07
C ALA A 69 0.31 10.32 19.30
N ALA A 70 -0.91 9.80 19.50
CA ALA A 70 -2.11 10.37 18.91
C ALA A 70 -2.39 11.82 19.36
N TYR A 71 -2.14 12.14 20.64
CA TYR A 71 -2.26 13.50 21.18
C TYR A 71 -1.24 14.46 20.56
N ALA A 72 0.03 14.03 20.45
CA ALA A 72 1.09 14.79 19.80
C ALA A 72 0.76 15.07 18.31
N ALA A 73 0.08 14.14 17.65
CA ALA A 73 -0.37 14.26 16.27
C ALA A 73 -1.69 15.07 16.10
N GLY A 74 -2.21 15.67 17.18
CA GLY A 74 -3.32 16.63 17.12
C GLY A 74 -4.69 16.09 17.55
N SER A 75 -4.79 14.82 17.98
CA SER A 75 -6.04 14.24 18.47
C SER A 75 -6.51 14.89 19.77
N ARG A 76 -7.83 15.10 19.91
CA ARG A 76 -8.46 15.63 21.14
C ARG A 76 -9.68 14.85 21.60
N PHE A 77 -10.14 13.86 20.83
CA PHE A 77 -11.16 12.91 21.27
C PHE A 77 -10.64 11.48 21.18
N PHE A 78 -10.58 10.77 22.30
CA PHE A 78 -9.99 9.44 22.38
C PHE A 78 -11.05 8.43 22.80
N GLU A 79 -11.35 7.49 21.90
CA GLU A 79 -12.17 6.33 22.27
C GLU A 79 -11.28 5.22 22.78
N LEU A 80 -11.35 4.99 24.09
CA LEU A 80 -10.52 4.01 24.76
C LEU A 80 -10.93 2.59 24.35
N LYS A 81 -9.96 1.69 24.26
CA LYS A 81 -10.22 0.29 23.90
C LYS A 81 -11.17 -0.34 24.92
N THR A 82 -12.13 -1.11 24.42
CA THR A 82 -13.17 -1.76 25.23
C THR A 82 -12.58 -2.68 26.30
N VAL A 83 -13.03 -2.51 27.55
CA VAL A 83 -12.80 -3.44 28.66
C VAL A 83 -14.00 -4.38 28.86
N GLN A 84 -13.73 -5.61 29.31
CA GLN A 84 -14.75 -6.65 29.52
C GLN A 84 -14.29 -7.63 30.62
N ILE A 85 -15.15 -8.59 30.99
CA ILE A 85 -14.79 -9.61 32.00
C ILE A 85 -13.63 -10.49 31.52
N MET A 86 -13.63 -10.95 30.27
CA MET A 86 -12.53 -11.73 29.71
C MET A 86 -11.40 -10.79 29.26
N ASP A 87 -10.27 -10.82 29.96
CA ASP A 87 -9.15 -9.89 29.77
C ASP A 87 -7.77 -10.57 29.90
N GLY A 88 -6.70 -9.85 29.59
CA GLY A 88 -5.33 -10.34 29.74
C GLY A 88 -5.03 -11.62 28.95
N GLU A 89 -4.36 -12.58 29.60
CA GLU A 89 -3.93 -13.84 28.99
C GLU A 89 -5.11 -14.70 28.47
N GLU A 90 -6.26 -14.64 29.14
CA GLU A 90 -7.46 -15.37 28.71
C GLU A 90 -7.94 -14.85 27.35
N LEU A 91 -8.04 -13.53 27.21
CA LEU A 91 -8.43 -12.91 25.95
C LEU A 91 -7.37 -13.10 24.86
N SER A 92 -6.08 -12.90 25.18
CA SER A 92 -4.98 -13.03 24.21
C SER A 92 -4.99 -14.40 23.53
N LYS A 93 -5.24 -15.48 24.31
CA LYS A 93 -5.36 -16.85 23.79
C LYS A 93 -6.53 -17.06 22.81
N CYS A 94 -7.55 -16.22 22.87
CA CYS A 94 -8.68 -16.25 21.95
C CYS A 94 -8.46 -15.41 20.67
N VAL A 95 -7.43 -14.56 20.64
CA VAL A 95 -7.13 -13.71 19.47
C VAL A 95 -6.08 -14.39 18.60
N ALA A 96 -6.50 -14.87 17.44
CA ALA A 96 -5.58 -15.50 16.50
C ALA A 96 -4.57 -14.47 15.95
N LYS A 97 -3.27 -14.83 15.92
CA LYS A 97 -2.18 -13.96 15.47
C LYS A 97 -1.57 -14.44 14.14
N PRO A 98 -1.24 -13.55 13.19
CA PRO A 98 -1.45 -12.12 13.24
C PRO A 98 -2.94 -11.74 13.20
N CYS A 99 -3.32 -10.67 13.90
CA CYS A 99 -4.72 -10.27 14.06
C CYS A 99 -5.14 -9.06 13.22
N ILE A 100 -4.23 -8.41 12.46
CA ILE A 100 -4.50 -7.22 11.65
C ILE A 100 -3.83 -7.33 10.28
N THR A 101 -4.58 -7.00 9.23
CA THR A 101 -4.04 -6.71 7.89
C THR A 101 -4.73 -5.47 7.31
N ALA A 102 -3.97 -4.46 6.87
CA ALA A 102 -4.49 -3.16 6.44
C ALA A 102 -4.06 -2.73 5.02
N GLY A 103 -3.77 -3.71 4.14
CA GLY A 103 -3.12 -3.47 2.85
C GLY A 103 -3.94 -2.63 1.88
N ASP A 104 -5.24 -2.87 1.78
CA ASP A 104 -6.20 -2.05 1.04
C ASP A 104 -7.42 -1.78 1.92
N GLU A 105 -8.33 -2.75 2.03
CA GLU A 105 -9.20 -2.89 3.19
C GLU A 105 -8.38 -3.16 4.44
N CYS A 106 -8.97 -2.85 5.58
CA CYS A 106 -8.41 -3.24 6.86
C CYS A 106 -9.29 -4.28 7.51
N TYR A 107 -8.70 -5.42 7.84
CA TYR A 107 -9.34 -6.52 8.55
C TYR A 107 -8.66 -6.72 9.91
N ASN A 108 -9.45 -7.00 10.92
CA ASN A 108 -8.96 -7.44 12.23
C ASN A 108 -9.80 -8.56 12.82
N CYS A 109 -9.22 -9.40 13.68
CA CYS A 109 -9.96 -10.40 14.46
C CYS A 109 -9.90 -10.17 15.97
N GLU A 110 -9.26 -9.08 16.43
CA GLU A 110 -9.31 -8.64 17.83
C GLU A 110 -10.57 -7.79 18.11
N TRP A 111 -11.17 -7.90 19.32
CA TRP A 111 -12.37 -7.14 19.68
C TRP A 111 -12.24 -6.27 20.95
N SER A 112 -11.37 -6.62 21.90
CA SER A 112 -11.22 -5.91 23.19
C SER A 112 -9.75 -5.72 23.56
N THR A 113 -9.47 -4.99 24.65
CA THR A 113 -8.09 -4.78 25.13
C THR A 113 -7.47 -6.09 25.58
N GLU A 114 -6.27 -6.41 25.09
CA GLU A 114 -5.52 -7.60 25.51
C GLU A 114 -4.80 -7.40 26.85
N LEU A 115 -4.88 -6.20 27.43
CA LEU A 115 -4.45 -5.93 28.80
C LEU A 115 -5.49 -6.45 29.80
N THR A 116 -5.07 -6.69 31.04
CA THR A 116 -6.04 -6.82 32.13
C THR A 116 -6.75 -5.48 32.38
N VAL A 117 -7.99 -5.50 32.88
CA VAL A 117 -8.75 -4.27 33.17
C VAL A 117 -7.99 -3.29 34.07
N PRO A 118 -7.30 -3.73 35.16
CA PRO A 118 -6.47 -2.83 35.95
C PRO A 118 -5.27 -2.24 35.17
N GLN A 119 -4.62 -3.03 34.31
CA GLN A 119 -3.54 -2.50 33.46
C GLN A 119 -4.06 -1.47 32.46
N ALA A 120 -5.21 -1.72 31.82
CA ALA A 120 -5.83 -0.76 30.92
C ALA A 120 -6.18 0.55 31.65
N TYR A 121 -6.74 0.46 32.86
CA TYR A 121 -6.97 1.60 33.74
C TYR A 121 -5.67 2.39 33.99
N ASP A 122 -4.59 1.71 34.37
CA ASP A 122 -3.30 2.35 34.63
C ASP A 122 -2.74 3.04 33.38
N GLU A 123 -2.83 2.42 32.20
CA GLU A 123 -2.41 3.04 30.94
C GLU A 123 -3.19 4.33 30.64
N TYR A 124 -4.51 4.35 30.89
CA TYR A 124 -5.35 5.52 30.64
C TYR A 124 -5.05 6.65 31.63
N VAL A 125 -4.82 6.35 32.91
CA VAL A 125 -4.42 7.36 33.89
C VAL A 125 -3.05 7.96 33.52
N LYS A 126 -2.08 7.11 33.15
CA LYS A 126 -0.75 7.58 32.70
C LYS A 126 -0.85 8.48 31.47
N ALA A 127 -1.63 8.07 30.47
CA ALA A 127 -1.82 8.86 29.25
C ALA A 127 -2.49 10.21 29.53
N TRP A 128 -3.54 10.22 30.37
CA TRP A 128 -4.23 11.44 30.79
C TRP A 128 -3.28 12.44 31.46
N PHE A 129 -2.48 11.96 32.42
CA PHE A 129 -1.52 12.78 33.14
C PHE A 129 -0.41 13.28 32.21
N ALA A 130 0.17 12.40 31.38
CA ALA A 130 1.22 12.75 30.43
C ALA A 130 0.76 13.78 29.40
N CYS A 131 -0.44 13.64 28.81
CA CYS A 131 -0.97 14.59 27.83
C CYS A 131 -1.13 15.99 28.42
N LYS A 132 -1.55 16.10 29.68
CA LYS A 132 -1.65 17.40 30.40
C LYS A 132 -0.28 18.02 30.65
N LEU A 133 0.71 17.23 31.07
CA LEU A 133 2.09 17.70 31.19
C LEU A 133 2.64 18.18 29.86
N MET A 134 2.43 17.42 28.79
CA MET A 134 2.88 17.76 27.43
C MET A 134 2.20 19.00 26.87
N ALA A 135 0.90 19.16 27.11
CA ALA A 135 0.14 20.36 26.73
C ALA A 135 0.85 21.62 27.26
N ARG A 136 1.26 21.58 28.53
CA ARG A 136 1.95 22.67 29.21
C ARG A 136 3.42 22.80 28.81
N GLU A 137 4.15 21.68 28.79
CA GLU A 137 5.61 21.67 28.56
C GLU A 137 5.96 22.11 27.14
N PHE A 138 5.24 21.59 26.14
CA PHE A 138 5.56 21.82 24.72
C PHE A 138 4.62 22.84 24.05
N GLY A 139 3.61 23.33 24.76
CA GLY A 139 2.62 24.27 24.25
C GLY A 139 1.75 23.65 23.16
N LEU A 140 1.23 22.44 23.39
CA LEU A 140 0.45 21.71 22.38
C LEU A 140 -1.03 22.12 22.34
N GLY A 141 -1.52 22.85 23.35
CA GLY A 141 -2.90 23.27 23.50
C GLY A 141 -3.27 23.46 24.98
N ASP A 142 -4.55 23.64 25.25
CA ASP A 142 -5.12 23.64 26.59
C ASP A 142 -5.00 22.23 27.23
N SER A 143 -4.54 22.15 28.48
CA SER A 143 -4.46 20.90 29.23
C SER A 143 -5.83 20.26 29.46
N ASP A 144 -6.93 21.02 29.40
CA ASP A 144 -8.31 20.52 29.48
C ASP A 144 -9.03 20.60 28.12
N GLY A 145 -8.28 20.68 27.03
CA GLY A 145 -8.77 20.77 25.65
C GLY A 145 -9.03 19.44 24.96
N PHE A 146 -9.08 18.31 25.68
CA PHE A 146 -9.29 16.97 25.13
C PHE A 146 -10.15 16.09 26.05
N VAL A 147 -10.76 15.06 25.49
CA VAL A 147 -11.69 14.15 26.18
C VAL A 147 -11.30 12.69 25.94
N PHE A 148 -11.34 11.89 27.01
CA PHE A 148 -11.35 10.44 26.94
C PHE A 148 -12.78 9.93 27.08
N ASN A 149 -13.19 9.05 26.18
CA ASN A 149 -14.46 8.37 26.21
C ASN A 149 -14.21 6.87 26.49
N MET A 150 -14.70 6.41 27.65
CA MET A 150 -14.57 5.01 28.07
C MET A 150 -15.26 4.07 27.08
N SER A 151 -14.90 2.78 27.09
CA SER A 151 -15.63 1.76 26.35
C SER A 151 -15.76 0.49 27.18
N VAL A 152 -16.98 -0.03 27.32
CA VAL A 152 -17.28 -1.28 28.02
C VAL A 152 -18.11 -2.18 27.12
N GLY A 153 -17.89 -3.49 27.20
CA GLY A 153 -18.64 -4.47 26.40
C GLY A 153 -18.82 -5.79 27.15
N TYR A 154 -20.02 -6.02 27.66
CA TYR A 154 -20.50 -7.28 28.23
C TYR A 154 -22.01 -7.18 28.50
N ASP A 155 -22.62 -8.21 29.09
CA ASP A 155 -23.96 -8.08 29.68
C ASP A 155 -23.94 -7.14 30.92
N LEU A 156 -25.13 -6.72 31.37
CA LEU A 156 -25.29 -5.83 32.51
C LEU A 156 -24.72 -6.43 33.80
N ALA A 157 -24.83 -7.76 33.97
CA ALA A 157 -24.30 -8.42 35.15
C ALA A 157 -22.77 -8.28 35.22
N GLY A 158 -22.09 -8.39 34.08
CA GLY A 158 -20.65 -8.21 34.01
C GLY A 158 -20.19 -6.77 34.05
N ILE A 159 -20.97 -5.83 33.50
CA ILE A 159 -20.71 -4.40 33.70
C ILE A 159 -20.82 -4.01 35.18
N LYS A 160 -21.72 -4.67 35.94
CA LYS A 160 -21.86 -4.50 37.38
C LYS A 160 -20.87 -5.31 38.22
N SER A 161 -19.99 -6.10 37.59
CA SER A 161 -18.97 -6.83 38.32
C SER A 161 -18.01 -5.85 39.00
N GLU A 162 -17.47 -6.23 40.17
CA GLU A 162 -16.52 -5.39 40.92
C GLU A 162 -15.33 -4.94 40.05
N LYS A 163 -14.86 -5.81 39.14
CA LYS A 163 -13.75 -5.50 38.23
C LYS A 163 -14.06 -4.33 37.29
N ILE A 164 -15.22 -4.36 36.62
CA ILE A 164 -15.62 -3.32 35.67
C ILE A 164 -16.13 -2.06 36.41
N ASP A 165 -16.80 -2.25 37.55
CA ASP A 165 -17.25 -1.16 38.40
C ASP A 165 -16.08 -0.31 38.90
N ASN A 166 -15.03 -0.96 39.41
CA ASN A 166 -13.80 -0.29 39.85
C ASN A 166 -13.12 0.48 38.71
N TYR A 167 -13.14 -0.05 37.48
CA TYR A 167 -12.66 0.67 36.31
C TYR A 167 -13.49 1.94 36.05
N ILE A 168 -14.81 1.83 35.99
CA ILE A 168 -15.71 2.97 35.72
C ILE A 168 -15.56 4.05 36.80
N GLU A 169 -15.59 3.68 38.08
CA GLU A 169 -15.45 4.64 39.18
C GLU A 169 -14.05 5.24 39.26
N GLY A 170 -13.01 4.46 38.97
CA GLY A 170 -11.63 4.93 38.87
C GLY A 170 -11.43 5.93 37.74
N MET A 171 -12.03 5.70 36.57
CA MET A 171 -11.98 6.63 35.44
C MET A 171 -12.75 7.92 35.71
N LYS A 172 -13.86 7.86 36.46
CA LYS A 172 -14.57 9.06 36.93
C LYS A 172 -13.73 9.88 37.92
N ASN A 173 -12.89 9.23 38.73
CA ASN A 173 -11.95 9.92 39.61
C ASN A 173 -10.76 9.04 40.02
N ALA A 174 -9.60 9.31 39.45
CA ALA A 174 -8.39 8.52 39.67
C ALA A 174 -7.62 8.92 40.94
N SER A 175 -8.05 9.94 41.71
CA SER A 175 -7.23 10.57 42.76
C SER A 175 -6.77 9.63 43.88
N LYS A 176 -7.41 8.47 44.01
CA LYS A 176 -7.12 7.45 45.03
C LYS A 176 -6.34 6.24 44.49
N SER A 177 -6.03 6.21 43.20
CA SER A 177 -5.31 5.08 42.61
C SER A 177 -3.80 5.16 42.85
N ALA A 178 -3.14 4.00 42.87
CA ALA A 178 -1.70 3.91 43.00
C ALA A 178 -0.99 4.55 41.80
N VAL A 179 -1.50 4.34 40.59
CA VAL A 179 -0.96 4.92 39.36
C VAL A 179 -1.06 6.45 39.35
N TRP A 180 -2.14 7.04 39.89
CA TRP A 180 -2.24 8.50 40.02
C TRP A 180 -1.19 9.06 40.98
N ALA A 181 -1.00 8.39 42.12
CA ALA A 181 0.04 8.76 43.09
C ALA A 181 1.45 8.64 42.47
N GLU A 182 1.73 7.56 41.73
CA GLU A 182 3.00 7.39 41.00
C GLU A 182 3.26 8.54 40.04
N CYS A 183 2.26 8.91 39.22
CA CYS A 183 2.40 10.01 38.25
C CYS A 183 2.67 11.34 38.96
N MET A 184 1.87 11.66 39.98
CA MET A 184 2.00 12.87 40.78
C MET A 184 3.37 12.96 41.47
N ASP A 185 3.75 11.91 42.21
CA ASP A 185 4.98 11.89 43.01
C ASP A 185 6.22 11.95 42.12
N TRP A 186 6.25 11.18 41.03
CA TRP A 186 7.37 11.22 40.09
C TRP A 186 7.50 12.59 39.45
N THR A 187 6.41 13.19 38.97
CA THR A 187 6.48 14.52 38.35
C THR A 187 6.96 15.59 39.33
N LEU A 188 6.46 15.57 40.58
CA LEU A 188 6.90 16.51 41.62
C LEU A 188 8.38 16.35 41.98
N GLN A 189 8.90 15.13 41.96
CA GLN A 189 10.32 14.83 42.22
C GLN A 189 11.24 15.20 41.05
N ASN A 190 10.70 15.35 39.83
CA ASN A 190 11.46 15.60 38.60
C ASN A 190 11.03 16.90 37.91
N LEU A 191 10.59 17.91 38.68
CA LEU A 191 10.17 19.22 38.14
C LEU A 191 11.31 19.93 37.38
N ASP A 192 12.56 19.65 37.72
CA ASP A 192 13.75 20.17 37.05
C ASP A 192 13.94 19.63 35.62
N ALA A 193 13.27 18.53 35.28
CA ALA A 193 13.24 18.01 33.92
C ALA A 193 12.30 18.80 32.98
N PHE A 194 11.47 19.70 33.52
CA PHE A 194 10.49 20.49 32.78
C PHE A 194 10.87 21.98 32.76
N GLN A 195 10.52 22.68 31.68
CA GLN A 195 10.74 24.11 31.54
C GLN A 195 9.49 24.93 31.86
N ASN A 196 8.29 24.43 31.53
CA ASN A 196 7.03 25.18 31.60
C ASN A 196 6.00 24.62 32.59
N VAL A 197 6.33 23.49 33.24
CA VAL A 197 5.51 22.82 34.26
C VAL A 197 5.93 23.29 35.66
N SER A 198 4.98 23.81 36.43
CA SER A 198 5.21 24.21 37.83
C SER A 198 4.55 23.24 38.80
N GLU A 199 5.04 23.18 40.05
CA GLU A 199 4.38 22.40 41.11
C GLU A 199 2.88 22.74 41.24
N GLY A 200 2.54 24.03 41.18
CA GLY A 200 1.15 24.49 41.26
C GLY A 200 0.30 23.95 40.11
N PHE A 201 0.85 23.88 38.89
CA PHE A 201 0.17 23.27 37.76
C PHE A 201 -0.03 21.76 37.98
N VAL A 202 1.01 21.03 38.37
CA VAL A 202 0.95 19.58 38.61
C VAL A 202 -0.12 19.24 39.64
N ARG A 203 -0.19 19.99 40.75
CA ARG A 203 -1.22 19.81 41.79
C ARG A 203 -2.64 20.20 41.34
N SER A 204 -2.77 20.99 40.29
CA SER A 204 -4.06 21.40 39.72
C SER A 204 -4.61 20.44 38.66
N ILE A 205 -3.82 19.46 38.22
CA ILE A 205 -4.23 18.46 37.23
C ILE A 205 -5.47 17.71 37.77
N SER A 206 -6.57 17.77 37.01
CA SER A 206 -7.83 17.12 37.37
C SER A 206 -7.67 15.59 37.40
N PRO A 207 -8.11 14.91 38.48
CA PRO A 207 -8.16 13.45 38.54
C PRO A 207 -9.39 12.85 37.85
N VAL A 208 -10.30 13.67 37.32
CA VAL A 208 -11.46 13.21 36.56
C VAL A 208 -10.99 12.87 35.15
N VAL A 209 -10.80 11.59 34.84
CA VAL A 209 -10.24 11.13 33.56
C VAL A 209 -11.30 11.04 32.47
N SER A 210 -12.52 10.63 32.82
CA SER A 210 -13.63 10.55 31.88
C SER A 210 -15.00 10.66 32.55
N ASN A 211 -15.94 11.32 31.88
CA ASN A 211 -17.36 11.42 32.25
C ASN A 211 -18.30 10.83 31.18
N SER A 212 -17.74 10.13 30.20
CA SER A 212 -18.45 9.64 29.02
C SER A 212 -18.04 8.21 28.69
N ILE A 213 -18.98 7.45 28.13
CA ILE A 213 -18.80 6.03 27.87
C ILE A 213 -19.53 5.60 26.60
N THR A 214 -18.87 4.75 25.82
CA THR A 214 -19.49 3.97 24.75
C THR A 214 -19.84 2.59 25.26
N GLU A 215 -21.11 2.23 25.14
CA GLU A 215 -21.56 0.86 25.23
C GLU A 215 -21.23 0.15 23.92
N SER A 216 -20.29 -0.79 23.98
CA SER A 216 -19.92 -1.66 22.87
C SER A 216 -20.79 -2.91 22.88
N THR A 217 -21.80 -2.94 22.02
CA THR A 217 -22.72 -4.08 21.89
C THR A 217 -22.02 -5.25 21.19
N LEU A 218 -22.08 -6.44 21.80
CA LEU A 218 -21.66 -7.69 21.14
C LEU A 218 -22.67 -8.06 20.04
N HIS A 219 -22.21 -8.76 19.00
CA HIS A 219 -23.11 -9.32 18.00
C HIS A 219 -24.14 -10.24 18.67
N GLY A 220 -25.41 -10.12 18.28
CA GLY A 220 -26.51 -10.85 18.91
C GLY A 220 -26.97 -10.34 20.29
N CYS A 221 -26.47 -9.20 20.79
CA CYS A 221 -26.92 -8.65 22.07
C CYS A 221 -28.41 -8.23 22.00
N PRO A 222 -29.29 -8.74 22.90
CA PRO A 222 -30.71 -8.41 22.88
C PRO A 222 -30.97 -6.91 23.05
N PRO A 223 -31.94 -6.31 22.32
CA PRO A 223 -32.25 -4.87 22.44
C PRO A 223 -32.60 -4.41 23.85
N ASP A 224 -33.28 -5.25 24.64
CA ASP A 224 -33.64 -4.94 26.03
C ASP A 224 -32.41 -4.95 26.95
N GLU A 225 -31.41 -5.79 26.68
CA GLU A 225 -30.15 -5.80 27.42
C GLU A 225 -29.35 -4.53 27.13
N ILE A 226 -29.27 -4.12 25.85
CA ILE A 226 -28.64 -2.85 25.44
C ILE A 226 -29.27 -1.67 26.19
N GLU A 227 -30.61 -1.57 26.17
CA GLU A 227 -31.30 -0.48 26.85
C GLU A 227 -31.06 -0.50 28.37
N ARG A 228 -31.02 -1.68 28.99
CA ARG A 228 -30.76 -1.83 30.43
C ARG A 228 -29.35 -1.40 30.81
N ILE A 229 -28.36 -1.70 29.98
CA ILE A 229 -26.97 -1.26 30.17
C ILE A 229 -26.89 0.26 30.04
N ALA A 230 -27.37 0.84 28.93
CA ALA A 230 -27.38 2.28 28.72
C ALA A 230 -28.10 3.00 29.87
N THR A 231 -29.27 2.50 30.29
CA THR A 231 -30.03 3.05 31.43
C THR A 231 -29.20 3.03 32.70
N TYR A 232 -28.52 1.92 33.03
CA TYR A 232 -27.66 1.83 34.21
C TYR A 232 -26.50 2.84 34.18
N LEU A 233 -25.83 2.96 33.03
CA LEU A 233 -24.73 3.93 32.84
C LEU A 233 -25.21 5.38 33.00
N ILE A 234 -26.43 5.68 32.55
CA ILE A 234 -27.03 7.01 32.68
C ILE A 234 -27.51 7.29 34.12
N THR A 235 -28.26 6.37 34.72
CA THR A 235 -28.95 6.64 36.01
C THR A 235 -28.09 6.39 37.23
N GLU A 236 -27.34 5.28 37.25
CA GLU A 236 -26.54 4.87 38.41
C GLU A 236 -25.11 5.39 38.32
N LYS A 237 -24.53 5.43 37.10
CA LYS A 237 -23.15 5.90 36.90
C LYS A 237 -23.06 7.39 36.60
N GLY A 238 -24.12 8.01 36.06
CA GLY A 238 -24.17 9.43 35.75
C GLY A 238 -23.28 9.82 34.57
N LEU A 239 -23.21 8.98 33.54
CA LEU A 239 -22.31 9.14 32.40
C LEU A 239 -23.04 9.58 31.13
N ASN A 240 -22.40 10.46 30.36
CA ASN A 240 -22.79 10.70 28.98
C ASN A 240 -22.56 9.42 28.18
N THR A 241 -23.55 8.98 27.41
CA THR A 241 -23.55 7.60 26.90
C THR A 241 -23.74 7.56 25.38
N TYR A 242 -22.85 6.85 24.70
CA TYR A 242 -23.01 6.43 23.31
C TYR A 242 -23.38 4.96 23.23
N VAL A 243 -24.27 4.59 22.32
CA VAL A 243 -24.51 3.19 21.94
C VAL A 243 -23.87 2.91 20.59
N LYS A 244 -23.01 1.88 20.52
CA LYS A 244 -22.40 1.46 19.25
C LYS A 244 -23.44 0.88 18.31
N CYS A 245 -23.41 1.31 17.04
CA CYS A 245 -24.31 0.87 15.99
C CYS A 245 -23.52 0.35 14.79
N ASN A 246 -23.88 -0.84 14.32
CA ASN A 246 -23.28 -1.48 13.15
C ASN A 246 -24.12 -1.24 11.87
N PRO A 247 -23.51 -1.29 10.67
CA PRO A 247 -24.23 -1.20 9.39
C PRO A 247 -25.24 -2.31 9.15
N THR A 248 -25.28 -3.36 9.99
CA THR A 248 -26.32 -4.40 9.96
C THR A 248 -27.73 -3.80 10.04
N LEU A 249 -27.90 -2.62 10.66
CA LEU A 249 -29.14 -1.83 10.64
C LEU A 249 -29.66 -1.43 9.24
N LEU A 250 -28.83 -1.51 8.21
CA LEU A 250 -29.23 -1.24 6.81
C LEU A 250 -29.95 -2.43 6.16
N GLY A 251 -29.75 -3.64 6.68
CA GLY A 251 -30.22 -4.89 6.07
C GLY A 251 -29.25 -5.48 5.04
N TYR A 252 -29.27 -6.81 4.93
CA TYR A 252 -28.36 -7.59 4.08
C TYR A 252 -28.39 -7.15 2.61
N GLU A 253 -29.60 -7.06 2.03
CA GLU A 253 -29.79 -6.73 0.61
C GLU A 253 -29.17 -5.37 0.24
N PHE A 254 -29.31 -4.36 1.11
CA PHE A 254 -28.68 -3.06 0.88
C PHE A 254 -27.16 -3.14 0.92
N ALA A 255 -26.62 -3.80 1.96
CA ALA A 255 -25.18 -3.91 2.15
C ALA A 255 -24.52 -4.67 0.99
N ARG A 256 -25.09 -5.81 0.59
CA ARG A 256 -24.62 -6.62 -0.52
C ARG A 256 -24.65 -5.86 -1.84
N ALA A 257 -25.81 -5.28 -2.20
CA ALA A 257 -25.96 -4.51 -3.43
C ALA A 257 -25.01 -3.31 -3.50
N ARG A 258 -24.82 -2.60 -2.37
CA ARG A 258 -23.90 -1.45 -2.32
C ARG A 258 -22.46 -1.88 -2.54
N LEU A 259 -21.99 -2.93 -1.86
CA LEU A 259 -20.61 -3.41 -2.01
C LEU A 259 -20.34 -4.02 -3.40
N ASP A 260 -21.31 -4.76 -3.98
CA ASP A 260 -21.21 -5.30 -5.35
C ASP A 260 -21.07 -4.19 -6.39
N SER A 261 -21.87 -3.13 -6.28
CA SER A 261 -21.83 -2.00 -7.20
C SER A 261 -20.49 -1.27 -7.22
N LEU A 262 -19.70 -1.41 -6.14
CA LEU A 262 -18.39 -0.80 -5.96
C LEU A 262 -17.23 -1.77 -6.26
N GLY A 263 -17.53 -3.01 -6.64
CA GLY A 263 -16.55 -4.03 -7.02
C GLY A 263 -15.96 -4.83 -5.85
N PHE A 264 -16.59 -4.79 -4.66
CA PHE A 264 -16.29 -5.61 -3.49
C PHE A 264 -17.10 -6.93 -3.47
N ASP A 265 -17.38 -7.49 -4.66
CA ASP A 265 -18.16 -8.72 -4.87
C ASP A 265 -17.52 -9.98 -4.25
N TYR A 266 -16.23 -9.93 -3.92
CA TYR A 266 -15.49 -11.01 -3.30
C TYR A 266 -15.53 -11.00 -1.77
N ILE A 267 -16.00 -9.92 -1.13
CA ILE A 267 -16.12 -9.86 0.33
C ILE A 267 -17.30 -10.74 0.74
N ALA A 268 -16.99 -11.83 1.44
CA ALA A 268 -17.96 -12.83 1.86
C ALA A 268 -18.62 -12.44 3.20
N PHE A 269 -19.95 -12.48 3.22
CA PHE A 269 -20.80 -12.39 4.42
C PHE A 269 -22.21 -12.83 4.04
N ASP A 270 -22.96 -13.34 5.01
CA ASP A 270 -24.36 -13.74 4.88
C ASP A 270 -25.31 -12.83 5.70
N ASP A 271 -26.57 -13.26 5.87
CA ASP A 271 -27.59 -12.52 6.60
C ASP A 271 -27.59 -12.78 8.12
N HIS A 272 -26.73 -13.66 8.64
CA HIS A 272 -26.73 -14.08 10.05
C HIS A 272 -26.64 -12.89 11.01
N HIS A 273 -25.60 -12.07 10.88
CA HIS A 273 -25.42 -10.86 11.71
C HIS A 273 -26.52 -9.83 11.51
N PHE A 274 -27.13 -9.77 10.33
CA PHE A 274 -28.22 -8.83 10.05
C PHE A 274 -29.52 -9.21 10.76
N VAL A 275 -29.72 -10.50 11.04
CA VAL A 275 -30.89 -11.02 11.74
C VAL A 275 -30.71 -10.97 13.26
N GLU A 276 -29.49 -11.24 13.75
CA GLU A 276 -29.21 -11.33 15.19
C GLU A 276 -28.89 -10.00 15.86
N ASP A 277 -28.27 -9.06 15.15
CA ASP A 277 -27.94 -7.75 15.71
C ASP A 277 -29.18 -6.91 16.01
N LEU A 278 -28.97 -5.76 16.67
CA LEU A 278 -29.99 -4.75 16.92
C LEU A 278 -30.75 -4.39 15.63
N GLN A 279 -32.07 -4.58 15.66
CA GLN A 279 -32.95 -4.28 14.52
C GLN A 279 -33.42 -2.82 14.53
N TRP A 280 -33.67 -2.26 13.35
CA TRP A 280 -34.12 -0.86 13.19
C TRP A 280 -35.42 -0.57 13.96
N ALA A 281 -36.35 -1.53 13.97
CA ALA A 281 -37.64 -1.40 14.65
C ALA A 281 -37.51 -1.28 16.18
N ASP A 282 -36.46 -1.85 16.77
CA ASP A 282 -36.18 -1.80 18.21
C ASP A 282 -35.28 -0.63 18.57
N ALA A 283 -34.29 -0.33 17.72
CA ALA A 283 -33.32 0.74 17.91
C ALA A 283 -33.99 2.12 18.05
N VAL A 284 -34.93 2.43 17.15
CA VAL A 284 -35.52 3.77 17.09
C VAL A 284 -36.32 4.13 18.35
N PRO A 285 -37.27 3.30 18.84
CA PRO A 285 -37.95 3.56 20.10
C PRO A 285 -37.01 3.62 21.31
N MET A 286 -36.00 2.74 21.37
CA MET A 286 -35.00 2.70 22.44
C MET A 286 -34.22 4.01 22.49
N PHE A 287 -33.66 4.48 21.37
CA PHE A 287 -32.90 5.73 21.32
C PHE A 287 -33.77 6.94 21.71
N ARG A 288 -35.04 6.99 21.32
CA ARG A 288 -35.95 8.06 21.77
C ARG A 288 -36.12 8.08 23.30
N ARG A 289 -36.21 6.92 23.94
CA ARG A 289 -36.28 6.81 25.41
C ARG A 289 -34.97 7.22 26.08
N LEU A 290 -33.84 6.77 25.56
CA LEU A 290 -32.52 7.11 26.09
C LEU A 290 -32.19 8.61 25.94
N ILE A 291 -32.59 9.25 24.83
CA ILE A 291 -32.51 10.71 24.65
C ILE A 291 -33.33 11.44 25.74
N ALA A 292 -34.56 11.01 25.99
CA ALA A 292 -35.39 11.64 27.01
C ALA A 292 -34.79 11.45 28.43
N LEU A 293 -34.29 10.25 28.71
CA LEU A 293 -33.66 9.92 30.00
C LEU A 293 -32.41 10.76 30.27
N THR A 294 -31.53 10.96 29.30
CA THR A 294 -30.34 11.81 29.48
C THR A 294 -30.71 13.28 29.67
N GLN A 295 -31.73 13.77 28.95
CA GLN A 295 -32.25 15.13 29.16
C GLN A 295 -32.78 15.34 30.59
N GLU A 296 -33.51 14.37 31.16
CA GLU A 296 -33.98 14.42 32.56
C GLU A 296 -32.83 14.46 33.57
N ARG A 297 -31.66 13.91 33.21
CA ARG A 297 -30.49 13.81 34.08
C ARG A 297 -29.42 14.87 33.82
N GLY A 298 -29.62 15.75 32.83
CA GLY A 298 -28.61 16.74 32.43
C GLY A 298 -27.37 16.12 31.78
N LEU A 299 -27.54 14.98 31.11
CA LEU A 299 -26.51 14.24 30.38
C LEU A 299 -26.81 14.30 28.87
N GLU A 300 -25.85 13.88 28.06
CA GLU A 300 -26.03 13.72 26.61
C GLU A 300 -26.08 12.24 26.20
N PHE A 301 -26.89 11.96 25.18
CA PHE A 301 -26.96 10.67 24.51
C PHE A 301 -26.54 10.80 23.04
N GLY A 302 -25.86 9.80 22.51
CA GLY A 302 -25.54 9.71 21.09
C GLY A 302 -25.42 8.28 20.60
N VAL A 303 -25.12 8.13 19.31
CA VAL A 303 -24.73 6.84 18.72
C VAL A 303 -23.30 6.88 18.23
N LYS A 304 -22.61 5.75 18.36
CA LYS A 304 -21.29 5.53 17.78
C LYS A 304 -21.45 4.69 16.52
N LEU A 305 -21.23 5.27 15.35
CA LEU A 305 -21.20 4.49 14.12
C LEU A 305 -19.85 3.78 14.02
N THR A 306 -19.94 2.45 13.99
CA THR A 306 -18.82 1.51 14.17
C THR A 306 -17.62 1.78 13.25
N ASN A 307 -16.47 1.33 13.72
CA ASN A 307 -15.22 1.21 12.98
C ASN A 307 -15.08 -0.14 12.25
N THR A 308 -16.00 -1.10 12.47
CA THR A 308 -15.90 -2.48 11.95
C THR A 308 -17.22 -3.04 11.41
N PHE A 309 -17.14 -3.96 10.43
CA PHE A 309 -18.27 -4.72 9.89
C PHE A 309 -17.88 -6.22 9.76
N PRO A 310 -18.65 -7.17 10.32
CA PRO A 310 -18.29 -8.59 10.30
C PRO A 310 -18.33 -9.17 8.87
N VAL A 311 -17.32 -9.98 8.53
CA VAL A 311 -17.18 -10.68 7.25
C VAL A 311 -16.46 -12.01 7.45
N ASP A 312 -16.64 -12.95 6.52
CA ASP A 312 -15.96 -14.25 6.55
C ASP A 312 -14.51 -14.15 6.04
N VAL A 313 -13.64 -15.02 6.56
CA VAL A 313 -12.29 -15.21 6.02
C VAL A 313 -12.33 -16.17 4.83
N ALA A 314 -12.61 -15.63 3.64
CA ALA A 314 -12.74 -16.42 2.42
C ALA A 314 -11.41 -16.62 1.66
N ALA A 315 -10.41 -15.75 1.85
CA ALA A 315 -9.14 -15.79 1.12
C ALA A 315 -7.92 -16.08 2.02
N GLY A 316 -8.14 -16.48 3.28
CA GLY A 316 -7.06 -16.76 4.24
C GLY A 316 -6.33 -15.50 4.70
N GLU A 317 -7.04 -14.37 4.76
CA GLU A 317 -6.51 -13.05 5.12
C GLU A 317 -5.93 -13.02 6.54
N LEU A 318 -6.62 -13.70 7.47
CA LEU A 318 -6.28 -13.83 8.89
C LEU A 318 -6.50 -15.28 9.33
N PRO A 319 -5.85 -15.76 10.40
CA PRO A 319 -5.99 -17.12 10.91
C PRO A 319 -7.28 -17.30 11.76
N SER A 320 -8.43 -16.87 11.25
CA SER A 320 -9.74 -16.96 11.90
C SER A 320 -10.82 -17.42 10.90
N ALA A 321 -12.02 -17.74 11.39
CA ALA A 321 -13.18 -18.03 10.54
C ALA A 321 -13.90 -16.74 10.10
N GLU A 322 -14.02 -15.79 11.03
CA GLU A 322 -14.59 -14.46 10.84
C GLU A 322 -13.53 -13.38 11.07
N MET A 323 -13.69 -12.23 10.42
CA MET A 323 -12.92 -11.02 10.65
C MET A 323 -13.79 -9.76 10.52
N TYR A 324 -13.24 -8.62 10.92
CA TYR A 324 -13.92 -7.34 10.95
C TYR A 324 -13.34 -6.39 9.90
N MET A 325 -14.12 -6.07 8.87
CA MET A 325 -13.77 -5.12 7.81
C MET A 325 -13.87 -3.66 8.29
N SER A 326 -12.91 -2.84 7.89
CA SER A 326 -12.81 -1.41 8.18
C SER A 326 -12.12 -0.64 7.04
N GLY A 327 -12.03 0.69 7.16
CA GLY A 327 -11.38 1.55 6.18
C GLY A 327 -12.31 1.97 5.05
N ARG A 328 -11.74 2.21 3.85
CA ARG A 328 -12.49 2.77 2.71
C ARG A 328 -13.67 1.91 2.26
N SER A 329 -13.58 0.59 2.44
CA SER A 329 -14.66 -0.35 2.10
C SER A 329 -15.86 -0.25 3.06
N LEU A 330 -15.65 0.26 4.27
CA LEU A 330 -16.71 0.45 5.26
C LEU A 330 -17.44 1.79 5.10
N TYR A 331 -16.78 2.83 4.55
CA TYR A 331 -17.38 4.15 4.36
C TYR A 331 -18.76 4.12 3.66
N PRO A 332 -18.95 3.40 2.52
CA PRO A 332 -20.23 3.35 1.81
C PRO A 332 -21.42 2.91 2.66
N LEU A 333 -21.18 2.00 3.60
CA LEU A 333 -22.22 1.49 4.50
C LEU A 333 -22.42 2.44 5.67
N THR A 334 -21.35 2.89 6.31
CA THR A 334 -21.45 3.74 7.49
C THR A 334 -22.06 5.11 7.18
N ILE A 335 -21.73 5.73 6.03
CA ILE A 335 -22.34 7.01 5.65
C ILE A 335 -23.82 6.86 5.28
N ALA A 336 -24.21 5.72 4.70
CA ALA A 336 -25.63 5.41 4.43
C ALA A 336 -26.41 5.23 5.74
N LEU A 337 -25.82 4.56 6.74
CA LEU A 337 -26.42 4.45 8.07
C LEU A 337 -26.54 5.82 8.75
N ALA A 338 -25.50 6.67 8.65
CA ALA A 338 -25.52 8.03 9.16
C ALA A 338 -26.66 8.85 8.52
N ALA A 339 -26.87 8.75 7.20
CA ALA A 339 -27.95 9.43 6.49
C ALA A 339 -29.33 8.97 7.00
N ARG A 340 -29.51 7.65 7.17
CA ARG A 340 -30.76 7.06 7.67
C ARG A 340 -31.08 7.53 9.09
N ILE A 341 -30.10 7.49 9.98
CA ILE A 341 -30.23 7.97 11.37
C ILE A 341 -30.51 9.47 11.41
N SER A 342 -29.75 10.27 10.66
CA SER A 342 -29.93 11.72 10.63
C SER A 342 -31.32 12.11 10.14
N THR A 343 -31.87 11.37 9.18
CA THR A 343 -33.24 11.56 8.70
C THR A 343 -34.28 11.18 9.74
N GLU A 344 -34.16 10.00 10.36
CA GLU A 344 -35.12 9.48 11.37
C GLU A 344 -35.23 10.36 12.61
N PHE A 345 -34.12 10.95 13.04
CA PHE A 345 -34.04 11.79 14.24
C PHE A 345 -34.02 13.30 13.93
N GLU A 346 -34.31 13.69 12.69
CA GLU A 346 -34.31 15.10 12.23
C GLU A 346 -33.01 15.83 12.58
N GLY A 347 -31.87 15.14 12.51
CA GLY A 347 -30.55 15.66 12.87
C GLY A 347 -30.28 15.83 14.36
N LYS A 348 -31.24 15.57 15.26
CA LYS A 348 -31.12 15.86 16.69
C LYS A 348 -30.21 14.88 17.44
N LEU A 349 -30.07 13.66 16.93
CA LEU A 349 -29.23 12.62 17.55
C LEU A 349 -27.76 12.85 17.20
N ARG A 350 -26.91 13.01 18.21
CA ARG A 350 -25.46 13.16 18.04
C ARG A 350 -24.85 11.86 17.48
N ILE A 351 -23.95 12.02 16.52
CA ILE A 351 -23.21 10.92 15.89
C ILE A 351 -21.72 11.07 16.18
N SER A 352 -21.14 10.10 16.90
CA SER A 352 -19.71 9.82 16.82
C SER A 352 -19.46 8.90 15.63
N TYR A 353 -18.54 9.25 14.74
CA TYR A 353 -18.33 8.56 13.46
C TYR A 353 -16.96 7.89 13.40
N SER A 354 -16.86 6.72 12.76
CA SER A 354 -15.57 6.05 12.53
C SER A 354 -15.43 5.39 11.17
N GLY A 355 -16.48 4.72 10.69
CA GLY A 355 -16.42 3.88 9.49
C GLY A 355 -15.88 4.59 8.25
N GLY A 356 -14.60 4.35 7.95
CA GLY A 356 -13.91 4.83 6.77
C GLY A 356 -13.64 6.34 6.73
N ALA A 357 -13.60 7.03 7.88
CA ALA A 357 -13.17 8.41 7.94
C ALA A 357 -11.66 8.56 7.63
N ASP A 358 -11.32 9.51 6.75
CA ASP A 358 -9.95 9.86 6.38
C ASP A 358 -9.85 11.32 5.89
N LEU A 359 -8.69 11.73 5.39
CA LEU A 359 -8.46 13.10 4.91
C LEU A 359 -9.45 13.54 3.81
N HIS A 360 -9.94 12.62 2.97
CA HIS A 360 -10.78 12.96 1.81
C HIS A 360 -12.20 13.34 2.22
N ASN A 361 -12.72 12.78 3.31
CA ASN A 361 -14.10 12.98 3.74
C ASN A 361 -14.26 13.71 5.09
N ILE A 362 -13.17 13.89 5.87
CA ILE A 362 -13.25 14.44 7.23
C ILE A 362 -13.92 15.81 7.29
N LYS A 363 -13.59 16.70 6.34
CA LYS A 363 -14.14 18.06 6.29
C LYS A 363 -15.64 18.03 6.03
N SER A 364 -16.05 17.24 5.04
CA SER A 364 -17.46 17.09 4.65
C SER A 364 -18.29 16.46 5.76
N LEU A 365 -17.75 15.49 6.50
CA LEU A 365 -18.38 14.92 7.69
C LEU A 365 -18.59 15.99 8.77
N PHE A 366 -17.54 16.74 9.10
CA PHE A 366 -17.61 17.81 10.10
C PHE A 366 -18.60 18.91 9.70
N ASP A 367 -18.57 19.35 8.43
CA ASP A 367 -19.48 20.37 7.89
C ASP A 367 -20.94 19.91 7.81
N ALA A 368 -21.19 18.60 7.81
CA ALA A 368 -22.52 18.02 7.98
C ALA A 368 -22.95 17.94 9.46
N GLY A 369 -22.14 18.40 10.40
CA GLY A 369 -22.43 18.36 11.84
C GLY A 369 -22.09 17.04 12.52
N ILE A 370 -21.40 16.11 11.84
CA ILE A 370 -20.97 14.84 12.41
C ILE A 370 -19.66 15.05 13.17
N TRP A 371 -19.71 14.98 14.51
CA TRP A 371 -18.54 14.92 15.38
C TRP A 371 -18.94 14.45 16.80
N PRO A 372 -18.01 13.78 17.52
CA PRO A 372 -16.60 13.56 17.20
C PRO A 372 -16.36 12.53 16.08
N ILE A 373 -15.22 12.62 15.39
CA ILE A 373 -14.82 11.72 14.30
C ILE A 373 -13.55 10.97 14.68
N THR A 374 -13.61 9.65 14.75
CA THR A 374 -12.47 8.82 15.13
C THR A 374 -11.94 7.98 13.99
N MET A 375 -10.69 7.54 14.06
CA MET A 375 -10.08 6.71 13.02
C MET A 375 -9.26 5.56 13.61
N ALA A 376 -9.28 4.41 12.93
CA ALA A 376 -8.36 3.30 13.20
C ALA A 376 -7.51 3.01 11.97
N THR A 377 -8.14 2.66 10.86
CA THR A 377 -7.46 2.26 9.62
C THR A 377 -6.48 3.31 9.09
N THR A 378 -6.83 4.59 9.16
CA THR A 378 -5.96 5.69 8.72
C THR A 378 -4.61 5.65 9.43
N ILE A 379 -4.60 5.37 10.74
CA ILE A 379 -3.40 5.35 11.59
C ILE A 379 -2.63 4.02 11.42
N LEU A 380 -3.28 2.95 10.96
CA LEU A 380 -2.65 1.66 10.66
C LEU A 380 -1.91 1.65 9.31
N LYS A 381 -2.08 2.67 8.45
CA LYS A 381 -1.43 2.75 7.13
C LYS A 381 -0.09 3.53 7.18
N PRO A 382 0.83 3.37 6.20
CA PRO A 382 2.14 4.03 6.17
C PRO A 382 2.05 5.54 6.39
N GLY A 383 2.98 6.13 7.16
CA GLY A 383 2.86 7.47 7.72
C GLY A 383 2.15 7.52 9.09
N GLY A 384 1.36 6.51 9.44
CA GLY A 384 0.83 6.32 10.80
C GLY A 384 0.13 7.56 11.38
N TYR A 385 0.54 7.93 12.59
CA TYR A 385 0.03 9.12 13.28
C TYR A 385 0.33 10.43 12.54
N ASP A 386 1.41 10.54 11.75
CA ASP A 386 1.72 11.78 11.02
C ASP A 386 0.67 12.12 9.95
N ARG A 387 -0.20 11.18 9.57
CA ARG A 387 -1.37 11.46 8.72
C ARG A 387 -2.38 12.38 9.41
N LEU A 388 -2.41 12.38 10.74
CA LEU A 388 -3.34 13.21 11.52
C LEU A 388 -2.98 14.69 11.44
N SER A 389 -1.76 15.07 11.06
CA SER A 389 -1.39 16.49 10.94
C SER A 389 -2.21 17.20 9.87
N GLN A 390 -2.41 16.58 8.70
CA GLN A 390 -3.25 17.17 7.64
C GLN A 390 -4.72 17.24 8.05
N ILE A 391 -5.19 16.26 8.82
CA ILE A 391 -6.56 16.27 9.36
C ILE A 391 -6.70 17.39 10.38
N ALA A 392 -5.69 17.61 11.22
CA ALA A 392 -5.63 18.74 12.13
C ALA A 392 -5.65 20.06 11.35
N ASP A 393 -4.85 20.22 10.30
CA ASP A 393 -4.85 21.44 9.48
C ASP A 393 -6.23 21.74 8.88
N VAL A 394 -6.92 20.72 8.35
CA VAL A 394 -8.26 20.85 7.76
C VAL A 394 -9.34 21.19 8.81
N LEU A 395 -9.17 20.74 10.05
CA LEU A 395 -10.14 20.91 11.14
C LEU A 395 -9.69 21.91 12.22
N MET A 396 -8.58 22.62 12.01
CA MET A 396 -8.02 23.56 12.98
C MET A 396 -9.03 24.67 13.30
N GLU A 397 -9.72 25.16 12.27
CA GLU A 397 -10.76 26.17 12.38
C GLU A 397 -12.15 25.55 12.64
N CYS A 398 -12.23 24.68 13.66
CA CYS A 398 -13.48 23.99 14.01
C CYS A 398 -14.55 24.91 14.66
N GLY A 399 -14.15 26.08 15.16
CA GLY A 399 -15.00 27.01 15.90
C GLY A 399 -15.27 26.59 17.35
N SER A 400 -16.17 27.33 18.02
CA SER A 400 -16.52 27.08 19.44
C SER A 400 -18.02 26.97 19.67
N LYS A 401 -18.79 26.67 18.61
CA LYS A 401 -20.24 26.53 18.72
C LYS A 401 -20.59 25.17 19.30
N PRO A 402 -21.53 25.09 20.27
CA PRO A 402 -22.08 23.81 20.70
C PRO A 402 -22.70 23.04 19.54
N PHE A 403 -22.84 21.72 19.71
CA PHE A 403 -23.56 20.88 18.77
C PHE A 403 -25.00 21.40 18.55
N ALA A 404 -25.35 21.59 17.27
CA ALA A 404 -26.65 22.13 16.86
C ALA A 404 -27.48 21.12 16.05
N GLY A 405 -27.00 19.88 15.91
CA GLY A 405 -27.60 18.84 15.08
C GLY A 405 -26.74 18.47 13.86
N VAL A 406 -27.08 17.33 13.25
CA VAL A 406 -26.53 16.81 12.00
C VAL A 406 -27.42 17.25 10.83
N ASP A 407 -26.82 17.78 9.77
CA ASP A 407 -27.52 18.15 8.53
C ASP A 407 -27.84 16.90 7.70
N ALA A 408 -29.05 16.37 7.86
CA ALA A 408 -29.51 15.16 7.17
C ALA A 408 -29.44 15.25 5.64
N GLN A 409 -29.61 16.44 5.05
CA GLN A 409 -29.53 16.61 3.60
C GLN A 409 -28.09 16.48 3.11
N ARG A 410 -27.14 17.10 3.83
CA ARG A 410 -25.71 16.97 3.51
C ARG A 410 -25.23 15.53 3.66
N VAL A 411 -25.60 14.83 4.74
CA VAL A 411 -25.19 13.43 4.94
C VAL A 411 -25.76 12.51 3.86
N THR A 412 -27.03 12.70 3.48
CA THR A 412 -27.63 11.96 2.35
C THR A 412 -26.89 12.20 1.04
N ALA A 413 -26.55 13.46 0.74
CA ALA A 413 -25.77 13.79 -0.46
C ALA A 413 -24.39 13.12 -0.47
N LEU A 414 -23.70 13.02 0.68
CA LEU A 414 -22.45 12.27 0.79
C LEU A 414 -22.66 10.78 0.47
N SER A 415 -23.71 10.16 0.98
CA SER A 415 -24.00 8.74 0.70
C SER A 415 -24.37 8.46 -0.77
N GLU A 416 -25.07 9.40 -1.41
CA GLU A 416 -25.46 9.32 -2.82
C GLU A 416 -24.30 9.57 -3.79
N ALA A 417 -23.27 10.32 -3.37
CA ALA A 417 -22.08 10.57 -4.18
C ALA A 417 -21.14 9.36 -4.28
N VAL A 418 -21.09 8.51 -3.25
CA VAL A 418 -20.18 7.35 -3.16
C VAL A 418 -20.08 6.52 -4.45
N PRO A 419 -21.18 6.11 -5.11
CA PRO A 419 -21.08 5.29 -6.31
C PRO A 419 -20.37 5.96 -7.47
N ALA A 420 -20.22 7.29 -7.50
CA ALA A 420 -19.56 8.05 -8.55
C ALA A 420 -18.07 8.33 -8.27
N GLU A 421 -17.60 8.09 -7.04
CA GLU A 421 -16.23 8.40 -6.61
C GLU A 421 -15.30 7.19 -6.77
N ASP A 422 -14.20 7.37 -7.51
CA ASP A 422 -13.23 6.30 -7.78
C ASP A 422 -12.49 5.83 -6.52
N LEU A 423 -12.39 6.69 -5.50
CA LEU A 423 -11.79 6.35 -4.20
C LEU A 423 -12.46 5.13 -3.55
N TYR A 424 -13.78 4.99 -3.71
CA TYR A 424 -14.58 3.92 -3.10
C TYR A 424 -14.84 2.74 -4.03
N ARG A 425 -14.32 2.76 -5.26
CA ARG A 425 -14.44 1.68 -6.22
C ARG A 425 -13.20 0.80 -6.25
N LYS A 426 -13.38 -0.48 -6.54
CA LYS A 426 -12.29 -1.40 -6.82
C LYS A 426 -11.88 -1.29 -8.29
N PRO A 427 -10.56 -1.33 -8.58
CA PRO A 427 -10.09 -1.49 -9.94
C PRO A 427 -10.64 -2.77 -10.58
N ILE A 428 -10.71 -2.79 -11.90
CA ILE A 428 -11.14 -3.98 -12.65
C ILE A 428 -10.14 -5.10 -12.38
N LYS A 429 -8.84 -4.79 -12.33
CA LYS A 429 -7.81 -5.77 -12.03
C LYS A 429 -7.64 -5.96 -10.52
N PRO A 430 -7.36 -7.19 -10.08
CA PRO A 430 -6.82 -7.40 -8.73
C PRO A 430 -5.56 -6.58 -8.55
N LEU A 431 -5.38 -6.00 -7.37
CA LEU A 431 -4.16 -5.27 -7.05
C LEU A 431 -2.95 -6.21 -7.14
N PRO A 432 -1.85 -5.81 -7.78
CA PRO A 432 -0.66 -6.62 -7.88
C PRO A 432 -0.02 -6.80 -6.50
N ASP A 433 0.70 -7.91 -6.30
CA ASP A 433 1.52 -8.10 -5.10
C ASP A 433 2.57 -6.98 -5.01
N ARG A 434 2.74 -6.42 -3.82
CA ARG A 434 3.66 -5.33 -3.53
C ARG A 434 4.97 -5.82 -2.89
N LYS A 435 5.09 -7.12 -2.58
CA LYS A 435 6.34 -7.71 -2.08
C LYS A 435 7.39 -7.86 -3.17
N ASN A 436 8.66 -7.87 -2.77
CA ASN A 436 9.81 -8.02 -3.68
C ASN A 436 10.39 -9.44 -3.73
N GLY A 437 9.78 -10.42 -3.06
CA GLY A 437 10.20 -11.82 -3.04
C GLY A 437 11.50 -12.13 -2.27
N LYS A 438 12.12 -11.13 -1.62
CA LYS A 438 13.33 -11.30 -0.79
C LYS A 438 12.96 -11.23 0.70
N LYS A 439 13.76 -11.87 1.56
CA LYS A 439 13.67 -11.69 3.02
C LYS A 439 14.38 -10.42 3.45
N VAL A 440 13.88 -9.79 4.50
CA VAL A 440 14.48 -8.59 5.08
C VAL A 440 15.82 -8.95 5.72
N PRO A 441 16.89 -8.16 5.52
CA PRO A 441 18.12 -8.34 6.30
C PRO A 441 17.92 -7.83 7.74
N LEU A 442 18.71 -8.37 8.68
CA LEU A 442 18.70 -7.95 10.09
C LEU A 442 18.94 -6.44 10.23
N ILE A 443 19.95 -5.94 9.51
CA ILE A 443 20.34 -4.54 9.42
C ILE A 443 20.28 -4.08 7.95
N ASP A 444 20.28 -2.77 7.71
CA ASP A 444 20.34 -2.17 6.35
C ASP A 444 19.22 -2.60 5.39
N CYS A 445 17.98 -2.65 5.89
CA CYS A 445 16.81 -3.07 5.10
C CYS A 445 16.21 -1.98 4.19
N PHE A 446 16.89 -0.85 4.01
CA PHE A 446 16.36 0.27 3.23
C PHE A 446 16.56 -0.02 1.76
N ASN A 447 15.49 0.09 0.97
CA ASN A 447 15.50 -0.30 -0.43
C ASN A 447 14.39 0.43 -1.19
N ALA A 448 14.59 0.67 -2.48
CA ALA A 448 13.59 1.21 -3.39
C ALA A 448 12.83 0.06 -4.07
N PRO A 449 11.60 -0.28 -3.64
CA PRO A 449 10.89 -1.44 -4.18
C PRO A 449 10.50 -1.26 -5.65
N CYS A 450 10.31 -0.01 -6.10
CA CYS A 450 10.09 0.33 -7.50
C CYS A 450 11.26 -0.08 -8.42
N ARG A 451 12.50 -0.05 -7.91
CA ARG A 451 13.68 -0.54 -8.63
C ARG A 451 13.61 -2.05 -8.80
N ASN A 452 13.30 -2.79 -7.73
CA ASN A 452 13.14 -4.25 -7.79
C ASN A 452 11.98 -4.70 -8.69
N GLY A 453 10.90 -3.91 -8.76
CA GLY A 453 9.78 -4.17 -9.66
C GLY A 453 10.07 -3.88 -11.13
N CYS A 454 11.15 -3.16 -11.43
CA CYS A 454 11.54 -2.84 -12.80
C CYS A 454 12.46 -3.94 -13.36
N PRO A 455 12.15 -4.58 -14.50
CA PRO A 455 12.99 -5.66 -15.05
C PRO A 455 14.44 -5.25 -15.36
N ILE A 456 14.68 -3.96 -15.61
CA ILE A 456 16.02 -3.40 -15.85
C ILE A 456 16.66 -2.80 -14.58
N GLU A 457 16.00 -2.94 -13.43
CA GLU A 457 16.35 -2.33 -12.15
C GLU A 457 16.70 -0.84 -12.25
N GLN A 458 15.84 -0.08 -12.94
CA GLN A 458 16.03 1.35 -13.17
C GLN A 458 16.25 2.13 -11.86
N ASP A 459 17.21 3.05 -11.85
CA ASP A 459 17.53 3.93 -10.71
C ASP A 459 16.49 5.06 -10.55
N ILE A 460 15.26 4.65 -10.20
CA ILE A 460 14.06 5.49 -10.20
C ILE A 460 14.16 6.66 -9.21
N PRO A 461 14.42 6.44 -7.90
CA PRO A 461 14.61 7.55 -6.97
C PRO A 461 15.63 8.59 -7.45
N ALA A 462 16.75 8.16 -8.05
CA ALA A 462 17.80 9.06 -8.51
C ALA A 462 17.32 10.03 -9.59
N TYR A 463 16.70 9.53 -10.68
CA TYR A 463 16.23 10.44 -11.73
C TYR A 463 15.00 11.26 -11.31
N LEU A 464 14.14 10.74 -10.42
CA LEU A 464 13.02 11.51 -9.85
C LEU A 464 13.53 12.70 -9.03
N MET A 465 14.62 12.51 -8.28
CA MET A 465 15.29 13.59 -7.55
C MET A 465 15.86 14.64 -8.50
N ALA A 466 16.58 14.24 -9.55
CA ALA A 466 17.11 15.16 -10.56
C ALA A 466 15.98 15.92 -11.28
N TYR A 467 14.90 15.23 -11.66
CA TYR A 467 13.70 15.84 -12.24
C TYR A 467 13.09 16.91 -11.33
N SER A 468 12.92 16.61 -10.03
CA SER A 468 12.36 17.57 -9.06
C SER A 468 13.22 18.83 -8.87
N GLN A 469 14.48 18.82 -9.34
CA GLN A 469 15.40 19.94 -9.30
C GLN A 469 15.51 20.67 -10.66
N GLY A 470 14.69 20.29 -11.66
CA GLY A 470 14.76 20.82 -13.02
C GLY A 470 15.99 20.37 -13.82
N LYS A 471 16.71 19.34 -13.35
CA LYS A 471 17.93 18.83 -13.98
C LYS A 471 17.62 17.71 -14.97
N TYR A 472 16.89 18.04 -16.03
CA TYR A 472 16.39 17.05 -17.00
C TYR A 472 17.50 16.32 -17.75
N GLU A 473 18.60 17.00 -18.08
CA GLU A 473 19.77 16.38 -18.72
C GLU A 473 20.38 15.28 -17.81
N GLU A 474 20.65 15.61 -16.54
CA GLU A 474 21.18 14.66 -15.55
C GLU A 474 20.21 13.49 -15.32
N ALA A 475 18.90 13.79 -15.23
CA ALA A 475 17.87 12.76 -15.09
C ALA A 475 17.86 11.80 -16.27
N LEU A 476 17.98 12.30 -17.51
CA LEU A 476 18.05 11.47 -18.71
C LEU A 476 19.36 10.68 -18.80
N GLU A 477 20.48 11.26 -18.36
CA GLU A 477 21.75 10.53 -18.26
C GLU A 477 21.61 9.32 -17.32
N ILE A 478 21.06 9.52 -16.10
CA ILE A 478 20.76 8.43 -15.16
C ILE A 478 19.83 7.40 -15.82
N ILE A 479 18.80 7.85 -16.56
CA ILE A 479 17.86 6.95 -17.20
C ILE A 479 18.57 6.05 -18.23
N THR A 480 19.37 6.65 -19.11
CA THR A 480 20.03 5.97 -20.24
C THR A 480 21.14 5.01 -19.82
N ARG A 481 21.56 5.03 -18.54
CA ARG A 481 22.50 4.04 -17.98
C ARG A 481 21.96 2.62 -18.07
N ARG A 482 20.67 2.43 -17.79
CA ARG A 482 19.97 1.14 -17.77
C ARG A 482 18.89 0.99 -18.82
N ASN A 483 18.49 2.08 -19.46
CA ASN A 483 17.38 2.10 -20.40
C ASN A 483 17.79 2.77 -21.71
N ALA A 484 18.06 1.97 -22.73
CA ALA A 484 18.41 2.46 -24.05
C ALA A 484 17.24 3.15 -24.80
N LEU A 485 16.00 2.97 -24.33
CA LEU A 485 14.78 3.38 -25.03
C LEU A 485 13.87 4.24 -24.13
N PRO A 486 14.36 5.39 -23.61
CA PRO A 486 13.60 6.23 -22.69
C PRO A 486 12.29 6.77 -23.28
N PHE A 487 12.21 7.05 -24.58
CA PHE A 487 10.97 7.53 -25.20
C PHE A 487 9.94 6.42 -25.35
N ILE A 488 10.32 5.25 -25.88
CA ILE A 488 9.41 4.10 -26.00
C ILE A 488 8.92 3.67 -24.62
N THR A 489 9.82 3.49 -23.66
CA THR A 489 9.43 3.05 -22.31
C THR A 489 8.80 4.15 -21.44
N GLY A 490 8.95 5.42 -21.82
CA GLY A 490 8.20 6.55 -21.26
C GLY A 490 6.76 6.61 -21.80
N THR A 491 6.47 5.97 -22.93
CA THR A 491 5.16 6.03 -23.58
C THR A 491 4.33 4.77 -23.31
N ILE A 492 4.89 3.58 -23.57
CA ILE A 492 4.10 2.33 -23.64
C ILE A 492 4.53 1.26 -22.62
N CYS A 493 5.36 1.61 -21.64
CA CYS A 493 5.76 0.64 -20.61
C CYS A 493 4.56 0.29 -19.71
N PRO A 494 4.38 -1.01 -19.35
CA PRO A 494 3.36 -1.44 -18.39
C PRO A 494 3.70 -1.07 -16.93
N HIS A 495 4.84 -0.40 -16.72
CA HIS A 495 5.17 0.30 -15.48
C HIS A 495 5.06 -0.53 -14.18
N HIS A 496 5.46 -1.80 -14.19
CA HIS A 496 5.52 -2.67 -12.99
C HIS A 496 6.32 -2.09 -11.80
N CYS A 497 7.16 -1.08 -12.04
CA CYS A 497 7.79 -0.31 -10.97
C CYS A 497 6.78 0.47 -10.11
N ALA A 498 5.67 0.92 -10.69
CA ALA A 498 4.57 1.60 -10.01
C ALA A 498 3.79 0.65 -9.10
N ASP A 499 3.62 -0.62 -9.50
CA ASP A 499 2.98 -1.66 -8.68
C ASP A 499 3.66 -1.79 -7.30
N LYS A 500 4.99 -1.72 -7.29
CA LYS A 500 5.82 -1.82 -6.08
C LYS A 500 5.98 -0.49 -5.35
N CYS A 501 5.45 0.62 -5.87
CA CYS A 501 5.60 1.92 -5.23
C CYS A 501 4.88 1.93 -3.86
N MET A 502 5.60 2.31 -2.80
CA MET A 502 5.01 2.41 -1.45
C MET A 502 3.94 3.50 -1.34
N ARG A 503 3.87 4.42 -2.31
CA ARG A 503 2.86 5.48 -2.39
C ARG A 503 1.45 4.94 -2.63
N ASN A 504 1.30 3.73 -3.18
CA ASN A 504 0.01 3.05 -3.34
C ASN A 504 -0.74 2.78 -2.02
N TYR A 505 -0.04 2.85 -0.88
CA TYR A 505 -0.68 2.73 0.45
C TYR A 505 -1.14 4.09 1.02
N TYR A 506 -0.80 5.18 0.35
CA TYR A 506 -1.24 6.53 0.68
C TYR A 506 -2.42 6.91 -0.21
N GLU A 507 -2.18 6.95 -1.52
CA GLU A 507 -3.17 7.17 -2.56
C GLU A 507 -2.77 6.37 -3.82
N GLU A 508 -2.50 7.01 -4.95
CA GLU A 508 -1.90 6.39 -6.14
C GLU A 508 -0.36 6.35 -6.11
N SER A 509 0.22 5.48 -6.94
CA SER A 509 1.65 5.42 -7.21
C SER A 509 2.22 6.77 -7.69
N VAL A 510 3.54 6.93 -7.61
CA VAL A 510 4.22 8.02 -8.34
C VAL A 510 4.07 7.77 -9.83
N ARG A 511 3.83 8.82 -10.62
CA ARG A 511 3.76 8.77 -12.10
C ARG A 511 5.14 8.57 -12.75
N ILE A 512 5.76 7.44 -12.42
CA ILE A 512 7.15 7.09 -12.77
C ILE A 512 7.34 7.07 -14.29
N ARG A 513 6.36 6.55 -15.04
CA ARG A 513 6.38 6.50 -16.51
C ARG A 513 6.35 7.91 -17.10
N ASP A 514 5.44 8.75 -16.64
CA ASP A 514 5.24 10.12 -17.16
C ASP A 514 6.45 11.00 -16.86
N VAL A 515 6.98 10.92 -15.64
CA VAL A 515 8.22 11.65 -15.27
C VAL A 515 9.40 11.18 -16.13
N LYS A 516 9.51 9.88 -16.43
CA LYS A 516 10.56 9.37 -17.33
C LYS A 516 10.42 9.96 -18.73
N LEU A 517 9.20 10.02 -19.27
CA LEU A 517 8.95 10.65 -20.58
C LEU A 517 9.31 12.13 -20.55
N ALA A 518 8.90 12.86 -19.50
CA ALA A 518 9.23 14.27 -19.34
C ALA A 518 10.75 14.49 -19.22
N CYS A 519 11.50 13.63 -18.51
CA CYS A 519 12.96 13.67 -18.50
C CYS A 519 13.55 13.46 -19.90
N ALA A 520 13.01 12.51 -20.67
CA ALA A 520 13.45 12.24 -22.04
C ALA A 520 13.20 13.46 -22.94
N GLU A 521 11.99 14.00 -22.96
CA GLU A 521 11.61 15.13 -23.80
C GLU A 521 12.42 16.39 -23.49
N ASN A 522 12.59 16.71 -22.21
CA ASN A 522 13.25 17.95 -21.79
C ASN A 522 14.79 17.83 -21.70
N GLY A 523 15.33 16.62 -21.59
CA GLY A 523 16.78 16.37 -21.49
C GLY A 523 17.46 16.01 -22.81
N TYR A 524 16.70 15.61 -23.83
CA TYR A 524 17.24 15.01 -25.06
C TYR A 524 18.18 15.93 -25.84
N ASP A 525 17.76 17.16 -26.12
CA ASP A 525 18.55 18.10 -26.94
C ASP A 525 19.89 18.47 -26.28
N ALA A 526 19.93 18.46 -24.94
CA ALA A 526 21.15 18.73 -24.17
C ALA A 526 22.08 17.51 -24.07
N LEU A 527 21.51 16.30 -23.93
CA LEU A 527 22.28 15.07 -23.75
C LEU A 527 22.83 14.50 -25.06
N LEU A 528 22.02 14.48 -26.13
CA LEU A 528 22.37 13.85 -27.41
C LEU A 528 23.76 14.26 -27.95
N PRO A 529 24.15 15.55 -28.01
CA PRO A 529 25.46 15.94 -28.53
C PRO A 529 26.64 15.59 -27.60
N LYS A 530 26.38 15.18 -26.35
CA LYS A 530 27.39 14.80 -25.35
C LYS A 530 27.61 13.29 -25.26
N LEU A 531 26.78 12.51 -25.95
CA LEU A 531 26.92 11.06 -25.93
C LEU A 531 28.16 10.65 -26.73
N GLU A 532 29.12 10.04 -26.03
CA GLU A 532 30.34 9.52 -26.62
C GLU A 532 30.61 8.10 -26.10
N ALA A 533 31.02 7.22 -27.00
CA ALA A 533 31.48 5.89 -26.64
C ALA A 533 32.76 5.96 -25.80
N LYS A 534 32.92 5.01 -24.88
CA LYS A 534 34.21 4.77 -24.23
C LYS A 534 35.28 4.38 -25.25
N ALA A 535 36.53 4.38 -24.81
CA ALA A 535 37.66 3.98 -25.64
C ALA A 535 37.41 2.60 -26.29
N PRO A 536 37.74 2.42 -27.58
CA PRO A 536 37.48 1.17 -28.29
C PRO A 536 38.06 -0.06 -27.59
N GLN A 537 37.27 -1.12 -27.46
CA GLN A 537 37.75 -2.41 -26.94
C GLN A 537 38.32 -3.25 -28.08
N SER A 538 39.61 -3.59 -28.00
CA SER A 538 40.26 -4.44 -29.01
C SER A 538 39.76 -5.89 -28.93
N GLY A 539 39.69 -6.55 -30.09
CA GLY A 539 39.33 -7.97 -30.17
C GLY A 539 37.85 -8.30 -30.01
N LYS A 540 36.95 -7.31 -29.95
CA LYS A 540 35.49 -7.53 -29.89
C LYS A 540 34.76 -6.82 -31.03
N ARG A 541 33.93 -7.56 -31.75
CA ARG A 541 33.08 -7.06 -32.82
C ARG A 541 31.77 -7.83 -32.85
N VAL A 542 30.64 -7.14 -32.68
CA VAL A 542 29.35 -7.81 -32.43
C VAL A 542 28.37 -7.55 -33.57
N ALA A 543 27.73 -8.61 -34.04
CA ALA A 543 26.61 -8.52 -34.96
C ALA A 543 25.29 -8.73 -34.19
N VAL A 544 24.34 -7.83 -34.36
CA VAL A 544 23.00 -7.94 -33.77
C VAL A 544 22.00 -8.15 -34.90
N VAL A 545 21.23 -9.22 -34.86
CA VAL A 545 20.26 -9.60 -35.89
C VAL A 545 18.86 -9.22 -35.42
N GLY A 546 18.30 -8.16 -36.00
CA GLY A 546 17.01 -7.57 -35.64
C GLY A 546 17.17 -6.16 -35.08
N GLY A 547 16.50 -5.18 -35.69
CA GLY A 547 16.46 -3.77 -35.32
C GLY A 547 15.27 -3.37 -34.45
N GLY A 548 14.69 -4.31 -33.70
CA GLY A 548 13.65 -4.05 -32.70
C GLY A 548 14.21 -3.59 -31.34
N PRO A 549 13.35 -3.41 -30.32
CA PRO A 549 13.76 -2.90 -29.01
C PRO A 549 14.95 -3.63 -28.37
N ALA A 550 14.96 -4.97 -28.41
CA ALA A 550 16.05 -5.76 -27.85
C ALA A 550 17.39 -5.49 -28.58
N GLY A 551 17.35 -5.45 -29.91
CA GLY A 551 18.54 -5.25 -30.73
C GLY A 551 19.12 -3.84 -30.65
N ILE A 552 18.25 -2.82 -30.65
CA ILE A 552 18.67 -1.42 -30.44
C ILE A 552 19.30 -1.27 -29.04
N SER A 553 18.72 -1.91 -28.02
CA SER A 553 19.23 -1.83 -26.66
C SER A 553 20.59 -2.51 -26.50
N ALA A 554 20.75 -3.70 -27.07
CA ALA A 554 22.02 -4.42 -27.06
C ALA A 554 23.11 -3.59 -27.74
N ALA A 555 22.78 -3.01 -28.90
CA ALA A 555 23.69 -2.14 -29.63
C ALA A 555 24.04 -0.87 -28.87
N PHE A 556 23.08 -0.21 -28.23
CA PHE A 556 23.31 0.98 -27.40
C PHE A 556 24.31 0.69 -26.27
N PHE A 557 24.06 -0.36 -25.47
CA PHE A 557 24.92 -0.67 -24.32
C PHE A 557 26.33 -1.10 -24.74
N LEU A 558 26.45 -1.95 -25.75
CA LEU A 558 27.75 -2.40 -26.24
C LEU A 558 28.56 -1.26 -26.90
N ALA A 559 27.90 -0.43 -27.73
CA ALA A 559 28.56 0.70 -28.38
C ALA A 559 29.04 1.73 -27.35
N ARG A 560 28.25 2.01 -26.31
CA ARG A 560 28.67 2.87 -25.17
C ARG A 560 29.96 2.38 -24.52
N GLU A 561 30.16 1.07 -24.43
CA GLU A 561 31.38 0.46 -23.87
C GLU A 561 32.55 0.38 -24.85
N GLY A 562 32.43 0.96 -26.05
CA GLY A 562 33.49 1.00 -27.06
C GLY A 562 33.58 -0.26 -27.93
N VAL A 563 32.56 -1.11 -27.95
CA VAL A 563 32.52 -2.31 -28.81
C VAL A 563 32.07 -1.93 -30.22
N ASP A 564 32.71 -2.49 -31.27
CA ASP A 564 32.24 -2.31 -32.66
C ASP A 564 31.00 -3.15 -32.91
N VAL A 565 29.82 -2.51 -32.93
CA VAL A 565 28.53 -3.19 -33.10
C VAL A 565 27.87 -2.80 -34.42
N THR A 566 27.36 -3.81 -35.14
CA THR A 566 26.51 -3.61 -36.33
C THR A 566 25.18 -4.33 -36.15
N VAL A 567 24.08 -3.60 -36.27
CA VAL A 567 22.71 -4.12 -36.30
C VAL A 567 22.29 -4.40 -37.74
N PHE A 568 21.78 -5.60 -38.01
CA PHE A 568 21.22 -6.03 -39.28
C PHE A 568 19.69 -6.13 -39.14
N GLU A 569 18.96 -5.37 -39.93
CA GLU A 569 17.49 -5.35 -39.93
C GLU A 569 16.96 -5.74 -41.31
N ARG A 570 15.98 -6.64 -41.34
CA ARG A 570 15.40 -7.16 -42.59
C ARG A 570 14.51 -6.14 -43.30
N LYS A 571 13.83 -5.25 -42.56
CA LYS A 571 13.00 -4.17 -43.09
C LYS A 571 13.85 -2.92 -43.37
N GLU A 572 13.26 -1.95 -44.06
CA GLU A 572 13.93 -0.68 -44.40
C GLU A 572 14.02 0.30 -43.22
N THR A 573 13.27 0.07 -42.14
CA THR A 573 13.26 0.95 -40.97
C THR A 573 13.41 0.14 -39.67
N LEU A 574 13.97 0.79 -38.64
CA LEU A 574 14.22 0.20 -37.32
C LEU A 574 13.00 0.40 -36.40
N GLY A 575 12.95 -0.33 -35.29
CA GLY A 575 11.91 -0.21 -34.26
C GLY A 575 11.03 -1.45 -34.12
N GLY A 576 11.13 -2.42 -35.05
CA GLY A 576 10.45 -3.72 -34.94
C GLY A 576 8.93 -3.59 -34.75
N ILE A 577 8.37 -4.45 -33.88
CA ILE A 577 6.92 -4.45 -33.55
C ILE A 577 6.42 -3.07 -33.12
N VAL A 578 7.21 -2.31 -32.35
CA VAL A 578 6.82 -0.97 -31.86
C VAL A 578 6.58 0.00 -33.01
N ARG A 579 7.40 -0.05 -34.07
CA ARG A 579 7.18 0.80 -35.25
C ARG A 579 6.09 0.24 -36.16
N HIS A 580 6.13 -1.04 -36.45
CA HIS A 580 5.35 -1.60 -37.55
C HIS A 580 3.93 -2.01 -37.16
N VAL A 581 3.71 -2.41 -35.91
CA VAL A 581 2.47 -3.03 -35.46
C VAL A 581 1.72 -2.13 -34.47
N ILE A 582 2.42 -1.51 -33.52
CA ILE A 582 1.75 -0.68 -32.51
C ILE A 582 1.16 0.58 -33.20
N PRO A 583 -0.13 0.90 -32.98
CA PRO A 583 -0.80 2.05 -33.60
C PRO A 583 -0.17 3.41 -33.24
N GLU A 584 -0.26 4.40 -34.15
CA GLU A 584 0.28 5.75 -33.89
C GLU A 584 -0.39 6.49 -32.72
N PHE A 585 -1.64 6.15 -32.36
CA PHE A 585 -2.31 6.72 -31.18
C PHE A 585 -1.72 6.21 -29.86
N ARG A 586 -0.92 5.14 -29.89
CA ARG A 586 -0.21 4.60 -28.71
C ARG A 586 1.20 5.19 -28.60
N ILE A 587 1.91 5.29 -29.73
CA ILE A 587 3.26 5.83 -29.77
C ILE A 587 3.55 6.42 -31.15
N ALA A 588 4.07 7.65 -31.15
CA ALA A 588 4.47 8.33 -32.37
C ALA A 588 5.77 7.76 -32.94
N SER A 589 5.86 7.67 -34.27
CA SER A 589 7.10 7.27 -34.95
C SER A 589 8.32 8.15 -34.56
N GLU A 590 8.11 9.44 -34.28
CA GLU A 590 9.16 10.37 -33.83
C GLU A 590 9.80 9.93 -32.50
N ALA A 591 9.01 9.43 -31.55
CA ALA A 591 9.52 8.95 -30.26
C ALA A 591 10.50 7.77 -30.45
N ILE A 592 10.20 6.88 -31.40
CA ILE A 592 11.06 5.75 -31.78
C ILE A 592 12.35 6.26 -32.43
N ASP A 593 12.26 7.29 -33.28
CA ASP A 593 13.42 7.88 -33.96
C ASP A 593 14.39 8.57 -32.98
N LYS A 594 13.89 9.18 -31.90
CA LYS A 594 14.72 9.76 -30.83
C LYS A 594 15.53 8.68 -30.11
N ASP A 595 14.92 7.55 -29.74
CA ASP A 595 15.64 6.43 -29.12
C ASP A 595 16.72 5.84 -30.05
N ILE A 596 16.42 5.69 -31.34
CA ILE A 596 17.41 5.23 -32.35
C ILE A 596 18.57 6.23 -32.46
N SER A 597 18.28 7.52 -32.36
CA SER A 597 19.29 8.58 -32.45
C SER A 597 20.25 8.55 -31.26
N LEU A 598 19.78 8.26 -30.04
CA LEU A 598 20.64 8.02 -28.88
C LEU A 598 21.61 6.85 -29.13
N CYS A 599 21.12 5.75 -29.73
CA CYS A 599 21.94 4.59 -30.08
C CYS A 599 22.99 4.91 -31.17
N ARG A 600 22.62 5.70 -32.17
CA ARG A 600 23.55 6.17 -33.21
C ARG A 600 24.64 7.07 -32.62
N ALA A 601 24.28 7.97 -31.72
CA ALA A 601 25.24 8.86 -31.06
C ALA A 601 26.30 8.08 -30.26
N MET A 602 25.93 6.94 -29.67
CA MET A 602 26.85 6.01 -29.02
C MET A 602 27.76 5.22 -29.99
N GLY A 603 27.59 5.37 -31.31
CA GLY A 603 28.46 4.75 -32.32
C GLY A 603 27.97 3.43 -32.91
N ALA A 604 26.73 3.00 -32.62
CA ALA A 604 26.15 1.80 -33.22
C ALA A 604 25.92 1.97 -34.74
N LYS A 605 26.26 0.95 -35.53
CA LYS A 605 26.08 0.93 -36.98
C LYS A 605 24.82 0.14 -37.35
N PHE A 606 24.12 0.56 -38.41
CA PHE A 606 22.88 -0.08 -38.85
C PHE A 606 22.95 -0.43 -40.34
N ARG A 607 22.47 -1.63 -40.68
CA ARG A 607 22.28 -2.13 -42.05
C ARG A 607 20.84 -2.62 -42.20
N THR A 608 19.98 -1.81 -42.81
CA THR A 608 18.57 -2.11 -43.09
C THR A 608 18.42 -2.83 -44.44
N GLY A 609 17.27 -3.48 -44.66
CA GLY A 609 17.01 -4.28 -45.86
C GLY A 609 17.85 -5.56 -45.96
N VAL A 610 18.48 -6.00 -44.86
CA VAL A 610 19.38 -7.16 -44.83
C VAL A 610 18.79 -8.25 -43.94
N GLU A 611 18.36 -9.35 -44.55
CA GLU A 611 17.94 -10.55 -43.83
C GLU A 611 19.15 -11.44 -43.54
N VAL A 612 19.38 -11.75 -42.26
CA VAL A 612 20.44 -12.67 -41.81
C VAL A 612 19.83 -13.92 -41.23
N LYS A 613 20.28 -15.09 -41.70
CA LYS A 613 19.80 -16.42 -41.24
C LYS A 613 20.88 -17.29 -40.62
N SER A 614 22.16 -16.93 -40.77
CA SER A 614 23.31 -17.74 -40.34
C SER A 614 24.23 -16.92 -39.44
N ALA A 615 24.37 -17.34 -38.18
CA ALA A 615 25.37 -16.82 -37.26
C ALA A 615 26.79 -17.21 -37.71
N ALA A 616 26.97 -18.41 -38.26
CA ALA A 616 28.24 -18.88 -38.78
C ALA A 616 28.78 -17.95 -39.90
N ASP A 617 27.91 -17.42 -40.76
CA ASP A 617 28.30 -16.50 -41.84
C ASP A 617 28.80 -15.17 -41.27
N LEU A 618 28.18 -14.67 -40.19
CA LEU A 618 28.62 -13.47 -39.51
C LEU A 618 29.95 -13.70 -38.77
N LEU A 619 30.09 -14.82 -38.08
CA LEU A 619 31.35 -15.20 -37.43
C LEU A 619 32.49 -15.31 -38.47
N GLY A 620 32.21 -15.91 -39.62
CA GLY A 620 33.14 -15.98 -40.77
C GLY A 620 33.52 -14.61 -41.37
N GLN A 621 32.67 -13.58 -41.20
CA GLN A 621 32.95 -12.20 -41.60
C GLN A 621 33.78 -11.42 -40.56
N GLY A 622 34.26 -12.10 -39.51
CA GLY A 622 35.10 -11.53 -38.46
C GLY A 622 34.33 -10.82 -37.36
N TYR A 623 33.02 -11.07 -37.22
CA TYR A 623 32.32 -10.78 -35.97
C TYR A 623 32.71 -11.83 -34.93
N THR A 624 32.91 -11.42 -33.69
CA THR A 624 33.29 -12.31 -32.58
C THR A 624 32.08 -12.83 -31.82
N HIS A 625 30.97 -12.10 -31.82
CA HIS A 625 29.72 -12.52 -31.17
C HIS A 625 28.51 -12.17 -32.05
N VAL A 626 27.45 -12.98 -31.95
CA VAL A 626 26.18 -12.78 -32.65
C VAL A 626 25.04 -12.75 -31.64
N ILE A 627 24.19 -11.72 -31.69
CA ILE A 627 22.99 -11.59 -30.85
C ILE A 627 21.75 -11.68 -31.74
N PHE A 628 20.94 -12.71 -31.58
CA PHE A 628 19.63 -12.80 -32.22
C PHE A 628 18.57 -12.05 -31.41
N ALA A 629 18.01 -11.02 -32.04
CA ALA A 629 16.95 -10.14 -31.53
C ALA A 629 15.79 -10.03 -32.53
N THR A 630 15.46 -11.15 -33.20
CA THR A 630 14.53 -11.21 -34.34
C THR A 630 13.06 -11.09 -33.97
N GLY A 631 12.70 -11.28 -32.70
CA GLY A 631 11.34 -11.17 -32.17
C GLY A 631 10.44 -12.37 -32.50
N ALA A 632 9.15 -12.26 -32.13
CA ALA A 632 8.12 -13.27 -32.39
C ALA A 632 7.13 -12.78 -33.45
N TRP A 633 7.35 -13.17 -34.71
CA TRP A 633 6.54 -12.72 -35.86
C TRP A 633 5.67 -13.82 -36.49
N LYS A 634 5.74 -15.07 -35.99
CA LYS A 634 5.02 -16.20 -36.59
C LYS A 634 3.60 -16.26 -36.03
N ALA A 635 2.60 -16.20 -36.92
CA ALA A 635 1.18 -16.16 -36.56
C ALA A 635 0.77 -17.19 -35.50
N GLY A 636 0.05 -16.71 -34.49
CA GLY A 636 -0.75 -17.55 -33.60
C GLY A 636 -1.92 -18.20 -34.32
N ASP A 637 -2.40 -19.34 -33.79
CA ASP A 637 -3.57 -20.05 -34.33
C ASP A 637 -4.68 -20.06 -33.27
N ALA A 638 -5.85 -19.54 -33.63
CA ALA A 638 -7.04 -19.54 -32.78
C ALA A 638 -7.82 -20.86 -32.84
N HIS A 639 -7.38 -21.80 -33.68
CA HIS A 639 -7.96 -23.13 -33.87
C HIS A 639 -9.46 -23.09 -34.22
N LEU A 640 -9.84 -22.18 -35.12
CA LEU A 640 -11.21 -22.15 -35.65
C LEU A 640 -11.48 -23.46 -36.42
N GLU A 641 -12.58 -24.12 -36.08
CA GLU A 641 -13.02 -25.37 -36.72
C GLU A 641 -13.48 -25.12 -38.17
N TYR A 642 -13.96 -23.90 -38.46
CA TYR A 642 -14.34 -23.45 -39.80
C TYR A 642 -14.23 -21.92 -39.92
N GLY A 643 -14.07 -21.44 -41.16
CA GLY A 643 -13.86 -20.03 -41.47
C GLY A 643 -12.39 -19.61 -41.42
N GLN A 644 -12.13 -18.34 -41.69
CA GLN A 644 -10.79 -17.74 -41.61
C GLN A 644 -10.83 -16.46 -40.79
N ALA A 645 -9.72 -16.15 -40.14
CA ALA A 645 -9.54 -14.90 -39.43
C ALA A 645 -8.27 -14.18 -39.92
N LEU A 646 -8.29 -12.86 -39.82
CA LEU A 646 -7.13 -12.03 -40.08
C LEU A 646 -6.16 -12.14 -38.90
N ASN A 647 -4.89 -12.40 -39.18
CA ASN A 647 -3.85 -12.31 -38.16
C ASN A 647 -3.71 -10.84 -37.70
N VAL A 648 -3.53 -10.65 -36.39
CA VAL A 648 -3.49 -9.32 -35.78
C VAL A 648 -2.31 -8.46 -36.24
N ILE A 649 -1.12 -9.03 -36.47
CA ILE A 649 0.03 -8.28 -36.99
C ILE A 649 -0.30 -7.74 -38.39
N THR A 650 -0.76 -8.61 -39.29
CA THR A 650 -1.10 -8.20 -40.66
C THR A 650 -2.19 -7.13 -40.66
N PHE A 651 -3.21 -7.29 -39.82
CA PHE A 651 -4.28 -6.30 -39.66
C PHE A 651 -3.71 -4.96 -39.17
N LEU A 652 -2.94 -4.94 -38.09
CA LEU A 652 -2.41 -3.70 -37.50
C LEU A 652 -1.39 -3.01 -38.41
N GLU A 653 -0.50 -3.76 -39.09
CA GLU A 653 0.42 -3.21 -40.09
C GLU A 653 -0.35 -2.52 -41.23
N THR A 654 -1.43 -3.14 -41.70
CA THR A 654 -2.29 -2.57 -42.76
C THR A 654 -3.09 -1.37 -42.24
N ALA A 655 -3.66 -1.46 -41.04
CA ALA A 655 -4.39 -0.36 -40.41
C ALA A 655 -3.52 0.88 -40.19
N LYS A 656 -2.23 0.68 -39.95
CA LYS A 656 -1.26 1.76 -39.79
C LYS A 656 -0.80 2.37 -41.12
N SER A 657 -0.55 1.55 -42.14
CA SER A 657 0.05 1.99 -43.40
C SER A 657 -0.96 2.36 -44.50
N ASP A 658 -2.07 1.64 -44.58
CA ASP A 658 -3.14 1.83 -45.57
C ASP A 658 -4.51 1.43 -44.99
N PRO A 659 -5.07 2.19 -44.03
CA PRO A 659 -6.35 1.87 -43.40
C PRO A 659 -7.52 1.83 -44.38
N ALA A 660 -7.44 2.55 -45.51
CA ALA A 660 -8.50 2.61 -46.50
C ALA A 660 -8.67 1.30 -47.29
N SER A 661 -7.61 0.50 -47.36
CA SER A 661 -7.62 -0.83 -48.00
C SER A 661 -8.42 -1.87 -47.19
N LEU A 662 -8.59 -1.68 -45.88
CA LEU A 662 -9.28 -2.63 -45.02
C LEU A 662 -10.80 -2.54 -45.22
N LYS A 663 -11.40 -3.65 -45.67
CA LYS A 663 -12.86 -3.80 -45.84
C LYS A 663 -13.42 -4.77 -44.81
N LEU A 664 -13.54 -4.31 -43.57
CA LEU A 664 -13.96 -5.16 -42.44
C LEU A 664 -15.48 -5.33 -42.31
N GLY A 665 -16.28 -4.45 -42.90
CA GLY A 665 -17.74 -4.41 -42.72
C GLY A 665 -18.15 -3.79 -41.38
N ALA A 666 -19.45 -3.87 -41.06
CA ALA A 666 -20.04 -3.17 -39.91
C ALA A 666 -19.73 -3.82 -38.55
N ASP A 667 -19.55 -5.14 -38.52
CA ASP A 667 -19.36 -5.92 -37.30
C ASP A 667 -18.01 -6.62 -37.29
N VAL A 668 -17.14 -6.28 -36.34
CA VAL A 668 -15.80 -6.89 -36.21
C VAL A 668 -15.70 -7.62 -34.88
N ALA A 669 -15.24 -8.87 -34.91
CA ALA A 669 -14.90 -9.63 -33.71
C ALA A 669 -13.38 -9.76 -33.56
N VAL A 670 -12.84 -9.41 -32.39
CA VAL A 670 -11.44 -9.58 -32.02
C VAL A 670 -11.34 -10.71 -31.00
N ILE A 671 -10.63 -11.78 -31.34
CA ILE A 671 -10.42 -12.94 -30.47
C ILE A 671 -9.12 -12.74 -29.70
N GLY A 672 -9.20 -12.54 -28.38
CA GLY A 672 -8.04 -12.33 -27.53
C GLY A 672 -8.37 -11.49 -26.29
N GLY A 673 -7.40 -11.32 -25.40
CA GLY A 673 -7.57 -10.51 -24.18
C GLY A 673 -6.30 -9.88 -23.63
N GLY A 674 -5.20 -9.89 -24.41
CA GLY A 674 -3.96 -9.17 -24.08
C GLY A 674 -3.92 -7.78 -24.71
N ASN A 675 -2.85 -7.01 -24.44
CA ASN A 675 -2.70 -5.65 -24.95
C ASN A 675 -2.84 -5.56 -26.48
N THR A 676 -2.28 -6.51 -27.23
CA THR A 676 -2.44 -6.59 -28.69
C THR A 676 -3.90 -6.73 -29.14
N ALA A 677 -4.74 -7.42 -28.36
CA ALA A 677 -6.17 -7.51 -28.65
C ALA A 677 -6.89 -6.18 -28.39
N MET A 678 -6.48 -5.44 -27.35
CA MET A 678 -6.99 -4.09 -27.08
C MET A 678 -6.60 -3.12 -28.20
N ASP A 679 -5.33 -3.10 -28.60
CA ASP A 679 -4.84 -2.30 -29.72
C ASP A 679 -5.60 -2.62 -31.01
N ALA A 680 -5.83 -3.92 -31.28
CA ALA A 680 -6.57 -4.36 -32.46
C ALA A 680 -8.04 -3.92 -32.43
N ALA A 681 -8.71 -4.04 -31.28
CA ALA A 681 -10.10 -3.62 -31.14
C ALA A 681 -10.25 -2.10 -31.31
N ARG A 682 -9.36 -1.32 -30.69
CA ARG A 682 -9.32 0.14 -30.79
C ARG A 682 -8.97 0.60 -32.20
N ALA A 683 -8.02 -0.06 -32.87
CA ALA A 683 -7.70 0.21 -34.28
C ALA A 683 -8.88 -0.12 -35.19
N ALA A 684 -9.57 -1.25 -34.98
CA ALA A 684 -10.75 -1.64 -35.75
C ALA A 684 -11.88 -0.61 -35.65
N LYS A 685 -12.13 -0.04 -34.46
CA LYS A 685 -13.12 1.06 -34.28
C LYS A 685 -12.82 2.30 -35.13
N ARG A 686 -11.56 2.49 -35.54
CA ARG A 686 -11.11 3.64 -36.34
C ARG A 686 -11.13 3.34 -37.86
N ILE A 687 -11.45 2.11 -38.27
CA ILE A 687 -11.54 1.75 -39.69
C ILE A 687 -12.89 2.18 -40.28
N PRO A 688 -12.90 2.87 -41.44
CA PRO A 688 -14.14 3.28 -42.08
C PRO A 688 -15.10 2.11 -42.36
N GLY A 689 -16.36 2.28 -41.98
CA GLY A 689 -17.43 1.29 -42.19
C GLY A 689 -17.63 0.33 -41.02
N VAL A 690 -16.79 0.35 -39.99
CA VAL A 690 -16.99 -0.41 -38.75
C VAL A 690 -17.92 0.34 -37.82
N GLU A 691 -19.00 -0.31 -37.37
CA GLU A 691 -19.96 0.24 -36.42
C GLU A 691 -19.75 -0.36 -35.02
N ARG A 692 -19.61 -1.69 -34.96
CA ARG A 692 -19.49 -2.45 -33.71
C ARG A 692 -18.22 -3.30 -33.70
N VAL A 693 -17.49 -3.24 -32.59
CA VAL A 693 -16.31 -4.09 -32.34
C VAL A 693 -16.56 -4.87 -31.07
N ARG A 694 -16.46 -6.20 -31.16
CA ARG A 694 -16.65 -7.14 -30.05
C ARG A 694 -15.33 -7.82 -29.71
N LEU A 695 -14.88 -7.67 -28.46
CA LEU A 695 -13.73 -8.40 -27.96
C LEU A 695 -14.19 -9.70 -27.30
N VAL A 696 -13.89 -10.83 -27.93
CA VAL A 696 -14.32 -12.16 -27.50
C VAL A 696 -13.21 -12.79 -26.64
N TYR A 697 -13.53 -13.07 -25.37
CA TYR A 697 -12.58 -13.65 -24.44
C TYR A 697 -13.19 -14.74 -23.58
N ARG A 698 -12.46 -15.84 -23.40
CA ARG A 698 -12.92 -17.04 -22.69
C ARG A 698 -13.00 -16.92 -21.16
N ARG A 699 -12.67 -15.76 -20.59
CA ARG A 699 -12.80 -15.44 -19.16
C ARG A 699 -13.45 -14.06 -18.99
N ASP A 700 -13.60 -13.63 -17.75
CA ASP A 700 -13.99 -12.25 -17.42
C ASP A 700 -12.83 -11.25 -17.62
N LYS A 701 -13.18 -9.96 -17.55
CA LYS A 701 -12.31 -8.79 -17.67
C LYS A 701 -11.28 -8.73 -16.54
N ARG A 702 -11.60 -9.23 -15.35
CA ARG A 702 -10.66 -9.32 -14.22
C ARG A 702 -9.50 -10.26 -14.58
N ASN A 703 -9.78 -11.33 -15.32
CA ASN A 703 -8.82 -12.37 -15.73
C ASN A 703 -8.20 -12.19 -17.14
N MET A 704 -8.49 -11.08 -17.83
CA MET A 704 -7.81 -10.72 -19.09
C MET A 704 -6.31 -10.43 -18.87
N PRO A 705 -5.39 -10.85 -19.77
CA PRO A 705 -3.98 -10.47 -19.66
C PRO A 705 -3.66 -8.99 -19.88
N ALA A 706 -4.56 -8.23 -20.50
CA ALA A 706 -4.32 -6.82 -20.78
C ALA A 706 -4.21 -5.98 -19.51
N ASP A 707 -3.38 -4.93 -19.58
CA ASP A 707 -3.23 -3.94 -18.53
C ASP A 707 -4.55 -3.18 -18.33
N GLU A 708 -4.81 -2.72 -17.11
CA GLU A 708 -6.06 -2.04 -16.77
C GLU A 708 -6.29 -0.76 -17.59
N GLU A 709 -5.22 0.01 -17.82
CA GLU A 709 -5.23 1.19 -18.68
C GLU A 709 -5.75 0.85 -20.09
N GLU A 710 -5.30 -0.25 -20.68
CA GLU A 710 -5.74 -0.64 -22.02
C GLU A 710 -7.20 -1.11 -22.06
N LEU A 711 -7.66 -1.76 -20.98
CA LEU A 711 -9.06 -2.16 -20.85
C LEU A 711 -9.97 -0.93 -20.74
N ALA A 712 -9.60 0.04 -19.90
CA ALA A 712 -10.34 1.28 -19.72
C ALA A 712 -10.46 2.06 -21.04
N LEU A 713 -9.33 2.25 -21.74
CA LEU A 713 -9.31 2.94 -23.03
C LEU A 713 -10.12 2.21 -24.13
N ALA A 714 -10.14 0.87 -24.12
CA ALA A 714 -10.98 0.10 -25.05
C ALA A 714 -12.47 0.26 -24.76
N LEU A 715 -12.87 0.30 -23.48
CA LEU A 715 -14.26 0.56 -23.08
C LEU A 715 -14.68 2.00 -23.45
N GLU A 716 -13.81 2.98 -23.24
CA GLU A 716 -14.04 4.38 -23.64
C GLU A 716 -14.19 4.55 -25.16
N ASP A 717 -13.41 3.81 -25.95
CA ASP A 717 -13.56 3.74 -27.43
C ASP A 717 -14.85 3.00 -27.86
N GLY A 718 -15.64 2.45 -26.92
CA GLY A 718 -16.90 1.78 -27.17
C GLY A 718 -16.76 0.34 -27.68
N VAL A 719 -15.72 -0.38 -27.26
CA VAL A 719 -15.55 -1.82 -27.54
C VAL A 719 -16.47 -2.65 -26.64
N GLU A 720 -17.25 -3.54 -27.25
CA GLU A 720 -18.14 -4.47 -26.52
C GLU A 720 -17.34 -5.68 -26.02
N PHE A 721 -17.25 -5.88 -24.70
CA PHE A 721 -16.54 -7.04 -24.14
C PHE A 721 -17.48 -8.24 -24.04
N MET A 722 -17.20 -9.26 -24.84
CA MET A 722 -17.94 -10.52 -24.86
C MET A 722 -17.17 -11.55 -24.02
N GLU A 723 -17.33 -11.42 -22.70
CA GLU A 723 -16.70 -12.27 -21.68
C GLU A 723 -17.25 -13.70 -21.70
N LEU A 724 -16.45 -14.63 -21.15
CA LEU A 724 -16.84 -16.04 -21.02
C LEU A 724 -17.24 -16.70 -22.35
N LEU A 725 -16.60 -16.32 -23.46
CA LEU A 725 -16.85 -16.92 -24.77
C LEU A 725 -15.56 -17.45 -25.40
N SER A 726 -15.62 -18.68 -25.92
CA SER A 726 -14.54 -19.27 -26.71
C SER A 726 -15.00 -19.49 -28.16
N PRO A 727 -14.26 -19.02 -29.17
CA PRO A 727 -14.70 -19.13 -30.56
C PRO A 727 -14.69 -20.59 -31.05
N ILE A 728 -15.67 -20.95 -31.87
CA ILE A 728 -15.73 -22.22 -32.62
C ILE A 728 -15.35 -21.99 -34.07
N GLY A 729 -15.98 -21.03 -34.73
CA GLY A 729 -15.79 -20.76 -36.15
C GLY A 729 -16.66 -19.61 -36.65
N VAL A 730 -16.35 -19.11 -37.84
CA VAL A 730 -17.09 -18.01 -38.49
C VAL A 730 -17.55 -18.43 -39.88
N LYS A 731 -18.82 -18.16 -40.20
CA LYS A 731 -19.38 -18.41 -41.54
C LYS A 731 -20.53 -17.44 -41.81
N ASP A 732 -20.67 -17.00 -43.06
CA ASP A 732 -21.80 -16.17 -43.52
C ASP A 732 -22.02 -14.90 -42.66
N GLY A 733 -20.94 -14.29 -42.16
CA GLY A 733 -20.99 -13.09 -41.32
C GLY A 733 -21.41 -13.33 -39.87
N VAL A 734 -21.39 -14.57 -39.40
CA VAL A 734 -21.79 -14.96 -38.03
C VAL A 734 -20.65 -15.73 -37.37
N LEU A 735 -20.25 -15.29 -36.17
CA LEU A 735 -19.30 -15.98 -35.30
C LEU A 735 -20.06 -16.83 -34.28
N THR A 736 -19.72 -18.12 -34.21
CA THR A 736 -20.25 -19.05 -33.20
C THR A 736 -19.23 -19.22 -32.08
N CYS A 737 -19.69 -19.12 -30.84
CA CYS A 737 -18.87 -19.29 -29.64
C CYS A 737 -19.50 -20.28 -28.66
N ARG A 738 -18.65 -21.04 -27.96
CA ARG A 738 -19.02 -21.79 -26.76
C ARG A 738 -19.10 -20.84 -25.57
N VAL A 739 -20.12 -21.01 -24.74
CA VAL A 739 -20.27 -20.30 -23.46
C VAL A 739 -19.42 -21.00 -22.41
N MET A 740 -18.56 -20.23 -21.78
CA MET A 740 -17.67 -20.66 -20.70
C MET A 740 -18.28 -20.28 -19.34
N GLU A 741 -17.81 -20.96 -18.32
CA GLU A 741 -17.89 -20.51 -16.93
C GLU A 741 -16.49 -20.53 -16.31
N LEU A 742 -16.31 -19.83 -15.19
CA LEU A 742 -15.04 -19.84 -14.49
C LEU A 742 -15.02 -21.00 -13.50
N GLY A 743 -14.08 -21.92 -13.65
CA GLY A 743 -13.79 -22.98 -12.68
C GLY A 743 -13.05 -22.45 -11.45
N GLU A 744 -12.43 -23.35 -10.68
CA GLU A 744 -11.63 -22.97 -9.51
C GLU A 744 -10.37 -22.17 -9.89
N ARG A 745 -9.82 -21.46 -8.91
CA ARG A 745 -8.53 -20.77 -9.04
C ARG A 745 -7.40 -21.79 -8.97
N ASP A 746 -6.45 -21.68 -9.89
CA ASP A 746 -5.19 -22.42 -9.80
C ASP A 746 -4.21 -21.77 -8.81
N ALA A 747 -3.02 -22.37 -8.64
CA ALA A 747 -1.97 -21.85 -7.76
C ALA A 747 -1.45 -20.45 -8.16
N SER A 748 -1.71 -19.99 -9.39
CA SER A 748 -1.42 -18.63 -9.84
C SER A 748 -2.56 -17.64 -9.55
N GLY A 749 -3.65 -18.11 -8.93
CA GLY A 749 -4.87 -17.36 -8.68
C GLY A 749 -5.79 -17.23 -9.90
N ARG A 750 -5.41 -17.82 -11.04
CA ARG A 750 -6.11 -17.69 -12.31
C ARG A 750 -7.21 -18.74 -12.42
N ARG A 751 -8.39 -18.32 -12.90
CA ARG A 751 -9.52 -19.25 -13.07
C ARG A 751 -9.46 -19.97 -14.41
N ALA A 752 -9.69 -21.27 -14.42
CA ALA A 752 -9.78 -22.05 -15.66
C ALA A 752 -11.13 -21.77 -16.35
N PRO A 753 -11.16 -21.56 -17.69
CA PRO A 753 -12.40 -21.54 -18.42
C PRO A 753 -12.92 -22.97 -18.59
N VAL A 754 -14.17 -23.20 -18.20
CA VAL A 754 -14.86 -24.50 -18.30
C VAL A 754 -15.99 -24.35 -19.31
N ASP A 755 -16.07 -25.27 -20.27
CA ASP A 755 -17.12 -25.26 -21.28
C ASP A 755 -18.46 -25.71 -20.67
N THR A 756 -19.50 -24.91 -20.86
CA THR A 756 -20.86 -25.21 -20.36
C THR A 756 -21.66 -26.11 -21.31
N GLY A 757 -21.13 -26.39 -22.51
CA GLY A 757 -21.82 -27.11 -23.58
C GLY A 757 -22.89 -26.28 -24.30
N ARG A 758 -23.06 -25.00 -23.94
CA ARG A 758 -23.96 -24.07 -24.62
C ARG A 758 -23.22 -23.29 -25.70
N GLU A 759 -23.92 -22.98 -26.77
CA GLU A 759 -23.40 -22.13 -27.85
C GLU A 759 -24.21 -20.85 -27.99
N VAL A 760 -23.54 -19.79 -28.43
CA VAL A 760 -24.14 -18.50 -28.80
C VAL A 760 -23.56 -18.03 -30.12
N THR A 761 -24.32 -17.20 -30.83
CA THR A 761 -23.89 -16.61 -32.11
C THR A 761 -23.94 -15.09 -32.04
N MET A 762 -23.08 -14.43 -32.80
CA MET A 762 -23.09 -12.98 -32.95
C MET A 762 -22.70 -12.55 -34.37
N PRO A 763 -23.19 -11.39 -34.85
CA PRO A 763 -22.71 -10.81 -36.11
C PRO A 763 -21.20 -10.52 -36.06
N ALA A 764 -20.49 -10.94 -37.10
CA ALA A 764 -19.06 -10.71 -37.33
C ALA A 764 -18.76 -10.75 -38.84
N SER A 765 -18.79 -9.57 -39.47
CA SER A 765 -18.37 -9.36 -40.86
C SER A 765 -16.87 -9.63 -41.07
N ALA A 766 -16.06 -9.40 -40.04
CA ALA A 766 -14.65 -9.76 -40.00
C ALA A 766 -14.26 -10.31 -38.63
N VAL A 767 -13.28 -11.22 -38.61
CA VAL A 767 -12.70 -11.80 -37.39
C VAL A 767 -11.19 -11.55 -37.40
N ILE A 768 -10.67 -10.98 -36.31
CA ILE A 768 -9.24 -10.72 -36.10
C ILE A 768 -8.78 -11.59 -34.94
N THR A 769 -7.68 -12.34 -35.12
CA THR A 769 -7.14 -13.22 -34.08
C THR A 769 -5.88 -12.64 -33.46
N ALA A 770 -5.97 -12.36 -32.16
CA ALA A 770 -4.90 -11.83 -31.30
C ALA A 770 -4.61 -12.81 -30.15
N VAL A 771 -4.30 -14.06 -30.50
CA VAL A 771 -4.10 -15.18 -29.56
C VAL A 771 -2.62 -15.43 -29.18
N GLY A 772 -1.71 -14.56 -29.64
CA GLY A 772 -0.28 -14.59 -29.32
C GLY A 772 0.58 -15.13 -30.45
N GLU A 773 1.68 -14.43 -30.72
CA GLU A 773 2.63 -14.76 -31.78
C GLU A 773 3.69 -15.77 -31.31
N LYS A 774 4.33 -16.45 -32.26
CA LYS A 774 5.35 -17.48 -32.05
C LYS A 774 6.71 -17.03 -32.57
N VAL A 775 7.76 -17.62 -32.01
CA VAL A 775 9.13 -17.42 -32.48
C VAL A 775 9.44 -18.30 -33.70
N ASP A 776 10.48 -17.94 -34.45
CA ASP A 776 10.98 -18.76 -35.55
C ASP A 776 11.93 -19.84 -35.02
N SER A 777 11.35 -20.95 -34.54
CA SER A 777 12.11 -22.08 -34.02
C SER A 777 13.08 -22.69 -35.05
N GLU A 778 12.76 -22.60 -36.33
CA GLU A 778 13.58 -23.19 -37.41
C GLU A 778 14.89 -22.41 -37.59
N LEU A 779 14.84 -21.08 -37.49
CA LEU A 779 16.03 -20.22 -37.48
C LEU A 779 17.02 -20.63 -36.38
N PHE A 780 16.52 -20.83 -35.15
CA PHE A 780 17.38 -21.16 -34.01
C PHE A 780 17.97 -22.57 -34.13
N ALA A 781 17.16 -23.56 -34.51
CA ALA A 781 17.64 -24.92 -34.74
C ALA A 781 18.73 -24.97 -35.84
N ALA A 782 18.55 -24.21 -36.93
CA ALA A 782 19.54 -24.11 -38.00
C ALA A 782 20.88 -23.49 -37.56
N ASN A 783 20.87 -22.71 -36.48
CA ASN A 783 22.07 -22.10 -35.89
C ASN A 783 22.62 -22.90 -34.70
N GLY A 784 22.18 -24.14 -34.50
CA GLY A 784 22.68 -25.02 -33.44
C GLY A 784 22.21 -24.64 -32.03
N VAL A 785 21.14 -23.84 -31.92
CA VAL A 785 20.54 -23.44 -30.64
C VAL A 785 19.52 -24.48 -30.21
N GLU A 786 19.65 -24.98 -28.98
CA GLU A 786 18.70 -25.91 -28.38
C GLU A 786 17.35 -25.24 -28.13
N LEU A 787 16.26 -25.99 -28.36
CA LEU A 787 14.89 -25.51 -28.19
C LEU A 787 14.20 -26.23 -27.04
N GLY A 788 13.50 -25.46 -26.19
CA GLY A 788 12.67 -25.98 -25.12
C GLY A 788 11.31 -26.51 -25.58
N ARG A 789 10.49 -26.96 -24.64
CA ARG A 789 9.17 -27.60 -24.90
C ARG A 789 8.17 -26.75 -25.69
N LYS A 790 8.34 -25.43 -25.74
CA LYS A 790 7.48 -24.49 -26.48
C LYS A 790 8.10 -24.00 -27.81
N GLY A 791 9.20 -24.60 -28.25
CA GLY A 791 9.96 -24.14 -29.42
C GLY A 791 10.72 -22.82 -29.18
N LEU A 792 10.85 -22.39 -27.93
CA LEU A 792 11.65 -21.22 -27.53
C LEU A 792 13.12 -21.63 -27.36
N PRO A 793 14.09 -20.78 -27.74
CA PRO A 793 15.51 -21.09 -27.57
C PRO A 793 15.91 -21.12 -26.10
N VAL A 794 16.78 -22.07 -25.75
CA VAL A 794 17.33 -22.23 -24.40
C VAL A 794 18.63 -21.44 -24.29
N VAL A 795 18.71 -20.59 -23.28
CA VAL A 795 19.87 -19.74 -22.98
C VAL A 795 20.16 -19.71 -21.47
N GLY A 796 21.40 -19.45 -21.09
CA GLY A 796 21.80 -19.22 -19.70
C GLY A 796 21.46 -17.80 -19.20
N ASP A 797 21.88 -17.48 -17.97
CA ASP A 797 21.64 -16.16 -17.35
C ASP A 797 22.36 -15.00 -18.09
N THR A 798 23.44 -15.31 -18.81
CA THR A 798 24.17 -14.39 -19.69
C THR A 798 23.46 -14.14 -21.03
N MET A 799 22.34 -14.81 -21.28
CA MET A 799 21.63 -14.90 -22.55
C MET A 799 22.40 -15.63 -23.67
N GLU A 800 23.53 -16.25 -23.35
CA GLU A 800 24.27 -17.11 -24.26
C GLU A 800 23.57 -18.46 -24.42
N SER A 801 23.51 -18.96 -25.66
CA SER A 801 22.97 -20.27 -25.99
C SER A 801 24.02 -21.37 -25.86
N CYS A 802 23.66 -22.62 -26.18
CA CYS A 802 24.62 -23.71 -26.31
C CYS A 802 25.58 -23.55 -27.52
N ALA A 803 25.25 -22.68 -28.48
CA ALA A 803 26.14 -22.34 -29.59
C ALA A 803 27.09 -21.22 -29.14
N GLU A 804 28.39 -21.49 -29.18
CA GLU A 804 29.44 -20.59 -28.68
C GLU A 804 29.35 -19.21 -29.32
N ASN A 805 29.40 -18.16 -28.50
CA ASN A 805 29.30 -16.75 -28.92
C ASN A 805 27.98 -16.36 -29.60
N VAL A 806 26.93 -17.19 -29.47
CA VAL A 806 25.58 -16.92 -30.00
C VAL A 806 24.61 -16.67 -28.83
N PHE A 807 24.02 -15.48 -28.81
CA PHE A 807 23.09 -15.01 -27.79
C PHE A 807 21.68 -14.85 -28.36
N VAL A 808 20.66 -15.00 -27.53
CA VAL A 808 19.25 -14.76 -27.94
C VAL A 808 18.54 -13.90 -26.89
N VAL A 809 17.93 -12.79 -27.33
CA VAL A 809 17.36 -11.76 -26.44
C VAL A 809 15.97 -11.29 -26.86
N GLY A 810 15.19 -10.80 -25.90
CA GLY A 810 13.85 -10.23 -26.13
C GLY A 810 12.83 -11.27 -26.56
N ASP A 811 11.86 -10.87 -27.38
CA ASP A 811 10.77 -11.77 -27.80
C ASP A 811 11.26 -13.02 -28.54
N ALA A 812 12.43 -12.96 -29.18
CA ALA A 812 13.09 -14.12 -29.79
C ALA A 812 13.38 -15.24 -28.75
N ARG A 813 13.67 -14.86 -27.51
CA ARG A 813 13.89 -15.75 -26.36
C ARG A 813 12.59 -16.08 -25.64
N ARG A 814 11.81 -15.05 -25.31
CA ARG A 814 10.68 -15.15 -24.36
C ARG A 814 9.36 -15.57 -25.02
N GLY A 815 9.25 -15.43 -26.34
CA GLY A 815 7.95 -15.20 -26.98
C GLY A 815 7.46 -13.77 -26.72
N PRO A 816 6.21 -13.42 -27.09
CA PRO A 816 5.69 -12.08 -26.91
C PRO A 816 5.76 -11.63 -25.44
N ALA A 817 6.59 -10.62 -25.16
CA ALA A 817 6.86 -10.08 -23.84
C ALA A 817 6.78 -8.54 -23.87
N THR A 818 7.25 -7.88 -22.80
CA THR A 818 7.25 -6.41 -22.71
C THR A 818 8.56 -5.81 -23.23
N VAL A 819 8.50 -4.56 -23.71
CA VAL A 819 9.70 -3.84 -24.18
C VAL A 819 10.80 -3.76 -23.11
N VAL A 820 10.41 -3.57 -21.84
CA VAL A 820 11.37 -3.45 -20.74
C VAL A 820 12.07 -4.78 -20.42
N GLU A 821 11.38 -5.92 -20.57
CA GLU A 821 12.04 -7.23 -20.46
C GLU A 821 13.00 -7.51 -21.62
N ALA A 822 12.68 -7.02 -22.81
CA ALA A 822 13.58 -7.09 -23.95
C ALA A 822 14.87 -6.27 -23.73
N ILE A 823 14.76 -5.10 -23.09
CA ILE A 823 15.93 -4.31 -22.65
C ILE A 823 16.72 -5.07 -21.58
N ALA A 824 16.06 -5.75 -20.64
CA ALA A 824 16.72 -6.52 -19.59
C ALA A 824 17.57 -7.66 -20.16
N ASP A 825 17.03 -8.43 -21.10
CA ASP A 825 17.79 -9.48 -21.80
C ASP A 825 18.98 -8.87 -22.57
N ALA A 826 18.77 -7.76 -23.26
CA ALA A 826 19.82 -7.06 -23.99
C ALA A 826 20.94 -6.54 -23.07
N SER A 827 20.59 -6.02 -21.90
CA SER A 827 21.56 -5.59 -20.89
C SER A 827 22.36 -6.76 -20.32
N ALA A 828 21.72 -7.91 -20.06
CA ALA A 828 22.41 -9.11 -19.58
C ALA A 828 23.43 -9.63 -20.61
N ALA A 829 23.05 -9.67 -21.89
CA ALA A 829 23.96 -10.02 -22.98
C ALA A 829 25.12 -9.02 -23.11
N ALA A 830 24.84 -7.71 -22.98
CA ALA A 830 25.86 -6.68 -23.05
C ALA A 830 26.89 -6.80 -21.91
N VAL A 831 26.45 -7.09 -20.67
CA VAL A 831 27.31 -7.33 -19.50
C VAL A 831 28.16 -8.60 -19.67
N ALA A 832 27.62 -9.63 -20.32
CA ALA A 832 28.39 -10.85 -20.59
C ALA A 832 29.49 -10.62 -21.64
N ILE A 833 29.24 -9.77 -22.64
CA ILE A 833 30.18 -9.52 -23.74
C ILE A 833 31.19 -8.41 -23.39
N ALA A 834 30.80 -7.36 -22.67
CA ALA A 834 31.61 -6.19 -22.34
C ALA A 834 31.68 -5.95 -20.83
N ALA A 835 32.80 -5.41 -20.35
CA ALA A 835 32.98 -5.05 -18.94
C ALA A 835 32.13 -3.83 -18.58
N MET A 836 30.84 -4.05 -18.37
CA MET A 836 29.84 -3.05 -18.01
C MET A 836 29.42 -3.23 -16.55
N ASP A 837 29.44 -2.14 -15.78
CA ASP A 837 28.79 -2.08 -14.48
C ASP A 837 27.42 -1.39 -14.60
N PRO A 838 26.30 -2.14 -14.60
CA PRO A 838 24.98 -1.53 -14.62
C PRO A 838 24.62 -0.83 -13.31
N ASN A 839 25.30 -1.12 -12.19
CA ASN A 839 24.96 -0.62 -10.85
C ASN A 839 25.69 0.67 -10.44
N ALA A 840 26.43 1.31 -11.34
CA ALA A 840 27.25 2.49 -11.03
C ALA A 840 26.49 3.66 -10.37
N ASP A 841 25.18 3.80 -10.61
CA ASP A 841 24.34 4.88 -10.06
C ASP A 841 23.45 4.46 -8.88
N VAL A 842 23.60 3.23 -8.35
CA VAL A 842 22.74 2.73 -7.27
C VAL A 842 22.79 3.64 -6.04
N GLU A 843 23.97 4.16 -5.70
CA GLU A 843 24.17 5.08 -4.56
C GLU A 843 23.47 6.44 -4.73
N LYS A 844 23.16 6.85 -5.96
CA LYS A 844 22.40 8.09 -6.24
C LYS A 844 20.91 7.98 -5.89
N ASN A 845 20.41 6.75 -5.67
CA ASN A 845 19.04 6.56 -5.19
C ASN A 845 18.86 6.99 -3.72
N VAL A 846 19.97 7.18 -3.01
CA VAL A 846 19.97 7.66 -1.63
C VAL A 846 20.41 9.12 -1.65
N THR A 847 19.57 10.00 -1.11
CA THR A 847 19.92 11.41 -0.89
C THR A 847 20.70 11.59 0.41
N ASP A 848 21.56 12.61 0.45
CA ASP A 848 22.28 13.01 1.67
C ASP A 848 21.41 13.79 2.65
N ASP A 849 20.31 14.37 2.18
CA ASP A 849 19.32 15.03 3.03
C ASP A 849 18.25 14.01 3.45
N TYR A 850 18.48 13.35 4.59
CA TYR A 850 17.55 12.36 5.15
C TYR A 850 16.16 12.94 5.43
N PHE A 851 16.09 14.18 5.88
CA PHE A 851 14.85 14.78 6.36
C PHE A 851 13.93 15.25 5.24
N LYS A 852 14.48 15.58 4.05
CA LYS A 852 13.68 15.95 2.88
C LYS A 852 12.68 14.88 2.44
N PRO A 853 13.05 13.61 2.18
CA PRO A 853 12.08 12.56 1.91
C PRO A 853 11.23 12.24 3.14
N LYS A 854 11.82 12.24 4.36
CA LYS A 854 11.06 11.98 5.60
C LYS A 854 9.88 12.94 5.78
N GLY A 855 10.06 14.23 5.49
CA GLY A 855 8.99 15.23 5.57
C GLY A 855 7.79 14.97 4.65
N LYS A 856 7.92 14.09 3.66
CA LYS A 856 6.82 13.66 2.78
C LYS A 856 6.03 12.48 3.35
N HIS A 857 6.57 11.75 4.32
CA HIS A 857 5.85 10.66 4.98
C HIS A 857 4.67 11.22 5.76
N GLY A 858 3.59 10.46 5.85
CA GLY A 858 2.31 10.93 6.41
C GLY A 858 1.55 11.98 5.57
N ASN A 859 2.10 12.54 4.48
CA ASN A 859 1.38 13.50 3.63
C ASN A 859 0.65 12.78 2.48
N LEU A 860 -0.68 12.72 2.54
CA LEU A 860 -1.54 12.30 1.44
C LEU A 860 -1.73 13.43 0.43
N CYS A 861 -2.03 13.06 -0.82
CA CYS A 861 -2.34 13.99 -1.89
C CYS A 861 -3.77 13.76 -2.39
N THR A 862 -4.67 14.69 -2.11
CA THR A 862 -6.09 14.61 -2.50
C THR A 862 -6.34 14.99 -3.96
N ASP A 863 -5.36 15.61 -4.62
CA ASP A 863 -5.39 15.99 -6.03
C ASP A 863 -4.04 15.66 -6.68
N CYS A 864 -3.90 14.41 -7.12
CA CYS A 864 -2.66 13.92 -7.68
C CYS A 864 -2.36 14.46 -9.09
N ASP A 865 -3.40 14.87 -9.83
CA ASP A 865 -3.25 15.40 -11.19
C ASP A 865 -2.54 16.76 -11.20
N HIS A 866 -2.72 17.55 -10.15
CA HIS A 866 -2.14 18.90 -10.04
C HIS A 866 -0.97 18.98 -9.05
N CYS A 867 -0.38 17.85 -8.67
CA CYS A 867 0.74 17.83 -7.75
C CYS A 867 2.04 18.31 -8.42
N SER A 868 2.66 19.38 -7.90
CA SER A 868 3.89 19.95 -8.43
C SER A 868 5.18 19.25 -7.97
N ASP A 869 5.10 18.34 -6.99
CA ASP A 869 6.21 17.51 -6.50
C ASP A 869 6.03 16.07 -7.03
N THR A 870 7.13 15.34 -7.23
CA THR A 870 7.09 13.91 -7.63
C THR A 870 6.38 13.00 -6.63
N ARG A 871 6.08 13.45 -5.41
CA ARG A 871 5.51 12.66 -4.29
C ARG A 871 6.35 11.47 -3.84
N CYS A 872 7.55 11.30 -4.43
CA CYS A 872 8.45 10.20 -4.10
C CYS A 872 8.82 10.20 -2.62
N LEU A 873 8.61 9.07 -1.95
CA LEU A 873 8.91 8.88 -0.53
C LEU A 873 10.41 8.67 -0.25
N GLY A 874 11.24 8.48 -1.29
CA GLY A 874 12.67 8.27 -1.10
C GLY A 874 13.00 6.99 -0.31
N CYS A 875 12.31 5.88 -0.60
CA CYS A 875 12.37 4.63 0.18
C CYS A 875 13.79 4.03 0.37
N ALA A 876 14.74 4.35 -0.53
CA ALA A 876 16.14 3.96 -0.37
C ALA A 876 16.88 4.75 0.73
N THR A 877 16.43 5.98 1.03
CA THR A 877 16.92 6.81 2.13
C THR A 877 16.08 6.59 3.40
N VAL A 878 14.74 6.64 3.27
CA VAL A 878 13.80 6.60 4.41
C VAL A 878 12.69 5.60 4.09
N CYS A 879 12.85 4.36 4.55
CA CYS A 879 11.77 3.38 4.50
C CYS A 879 10.86 3.55 5.71
N GLU A 880 11.37 3.23 6.91
CA GLU A 880 10.71 3.36 8.23
C GLU A 880 9.27 2.84 8.34
N THR A 881 8.73 2.19 7.32
CA THR A 881 7.29 1.88 7.23
C THR A 881 6.84 0.99 8.39
N CYS A 882 7.66 0.01 8.79
CA CYS A 882 7.35 -0.86 9.93
C CYS A 882 7.31 -0.14 11.28
N THR A 883 7.97 1.02 11.43
CA THR A 883 7.91 1.85 12.64
C THR A 883 6.67 2.75 12.62
N GLU A 884 6.29 3.25 11.44
CA GLU A 884 5.13 4.11 11.24
C GLU A 884 3.81 3.36 11.44
N VAL A 885 3.69 2.14 10.91
CA VAL A 885 2.45 1.35 10.92
C VAL A 885 2.28 0.48 12.17
N CYS A 886 3.27 0.46 13.07
CA CYS A 886 3.20 -0.34 14.28
C CYS A 886 2.32 0.37 15.32
N PRO A 887 1.12 -0.14 15.64
CA PRO A 887 0.23 0.55 16.56
C PRO A 887 0.84 0.70 17.95
N ASN A 888 1.60 -0.30 18.41
CA ASN A 888 2.21 -0.36 19.74
C ASN A 888 3.63 0.21 19.81
N ARG A 889 4.15 0.78 18.70
CA ARG A 889 5.49 1.37 18.65
C ARG A 889 6.64 0.39 18.93
N ALA A 890 6.41 -0.90 18.67
CA ALA A 890 7.39 -1.98 18.91
C ALA A 890 8.53 -2.04 17.87
N ASN A 891 8.40 -1.38 16.72
CA ASN A 891 9.54 -1.20 15.79
C ASN A 891 10.02 0.24 15.89
N ILE A 892 11.32 0.41 16.13
CA ILE A 892 11.91 1.71 16.41
C ILE A 892 13.11 1.93 15.50
N HIS A 893 13.18 3.10 14.87
CA HIS A 893 14.34 3.50 14.09
C HIS A 893 15.41 4.10 15.02
N VAL A 894 16.67 3.76 14.78
CA VAL A 894 17.81 4.23 15.57
C VAL A 894 18.94 4.67 14.66
N ALA A 895 19.51 5.84 14.93
CA ALA A 895 20.72 6.29 14.25
C ALA A 895 21.92 5.51 14.78
N VAL A 896 22.67 4.84 13.89
CA VAL A 896 23.87 4.08 14.24
C VAL A 896 25.09 4.77 13.63
N PRO A 897 26.14 5.08 14.42
CA PRO A 897 27.36 5.69 13.88
C PRO A 897 27.95 4.90 12.71
N GLY A 898 28.31 5.62 11.63
CA GLY A 898 28.89 5.02 10.43
C GLY A 898 27.90 4.42 9.44
N LYS A 899 26.60 4.37 9.77
CA LYS A 899 25.54 3.96 8.83
C LYS A 899 24.89 5.18 8.18
N ARG A 900 24.66 5.10 6.86
CA ARG A 900 24.04 6.18 6.07
C ARG A 900 22.53 6.27 6.37
N GLN A 901 21.84 5.15 6.44
CA GLN A 901 20.45 5.06 6.89
C GLN A 901 20.36 4.71 8.37
N ARG A 902 19.28 5.14 9.01
CA ARG A 902 18.86 4.63 10.33
C ARG A 902 18.64 3.13 10.27
N GLN A 903 18.84 2.44 11.40
CA GLN A 903 18.60 1.01 11.55
C GLN A 903 17.27 0.79 12.28
N ILE A 904 16.66 -0.39 12.14
CA ILE A 904 15.40 -0.71 12.82
C ILE A 904 15.64 -1.79 13.87
N VAL A 905 15.22 -1.52 15.10
CA VAL A 905 15.19 -2.46 16.21
C VAL A 905 13.75 -2.81 16.53
N HIS A 906 13.48 -4.10 16.72
CA HIS A 906 12.20 -4.57 17.26
C HIS A 906 12.29 -4.68 18.79
N VAL A 907 11.26 -4.29 19.54
CA VAL A 907 11.19 -4.43 20.99
C VAL A 907 10.05 -5.39 21.35
N ASP A 908 10.42 -6.59 21.80
CA ASP A 908 9.48 -7.71 22.00
C ASP A 908 8.36 -7.35 22.99
N GLY A 909 8.72 -6.76 24.13
CA GLY A 909 7.77 -6.45 25.20
C GLY A 909 6.71 -5.38 24.87
N MET A 910 6.77 -4.74 23.69
CA MET A 910 5.69 -3.87 23.19
C MET A 910 4.81 -4.57 22.13
N CYS A 911 5.23 -5.71 21.61
CA CYS A 911 4.59 -6.36 20.46
C CYS A 911 3.52 -7.37 20.90
N ASN A 912 2.31 -7.24 20.34
CA ASN A 912 1.24 -8.23 20.47
C ASN A 912 1.08 -9.11 19.22
N GLU A 913 2.11 -9.14 18.37
CA GLU A 913 2.09 -9.85 17.08
C GLU A 913 0.91 -9.51 16.15
N CYS A 914 0.36 -8.29 16.20
CA CYS A 914 -0.76 -7.91 15.34
C CYS A 914 -0.49 -8.12 13.84
N GLY A 915 0.78 -8.15 13.42
CA GLY A 915 1.19 -8.48 12.06
C GLY A 915 1.15 -7.33 11.06
N ASN A 916 0.60 -6.16 11.45
CA ASN A 916 0.41 -5.04 10.52
C ASN A 916 1.71 -4.55 9.86
N CYS A 917 2.84 -4.60 10.57
CA CYS A 917 4.15 -4.29 9.98
C CYS A 917 4.57 -5.27 8.87
N GLY A 918 4.11 -6.52 8.93
CA GLY A 918 4.29 -7.53 7.90
C GLY A 918 3.54 -7.18 6.62
N THR A 919 2.33 -6.60 6.72
CA THR A 919 1.53 -6.16 5.56
C THR A 919 2.29 -5.18 4.67
N PHE A 920 2.91 -4.16 5.28
CA PHE A 920 3.54 -3.07 4.54
C PHE A 920 5.05 -3.23 4.31
N CYS A 921 5.70 -4.24 4.88
CA CYS A 921 7.11 -4.49 4.58
C CYS A 921 7.26 -4.76 3.07
N PRO A 922 8.15 -4.07 2.33
CA PRO A 922 8.33 -4.34 0.91
C PRO A 922 9.02 -5.69 0.64
N TYR A 923 9.64 -6.27 1.66
CA TYR A 923 10.17 -7.63 1.66
C TYR A 923 9.07 -8.63 1.95
N ASP A 924 9.24 -9.87 1.50
CA ASP A 924 8.39 -10.99 1.91
C ASP A 924 8.74 -11.41 3.35
N SER A 925 8.56 -10.51 4.30
CA SER A 925 9.05 -10.62 5.67
C SER A 925 8.06 -10.06 6.68
N ARG A 926 8.24 -10.49 7.93
CA ARG A 926 7.45 -10.09 9.10
C ARG A 926 8.40 -9.35 10.05
N PRO A 927 8.47 -8.01 10.00
CA PRO A 927 9.44 -7.26 10.81
C PRO A 927 9.42 -7.62 12.29
N TYR A 928 8.25 -7.91 12.87
CA TYR A 928 8.10 -8.34 14.27
C TYR A 928 8.73 -9.72 14.60
N ARG A 929 9.11 -10.53 13.59
CA ARG A 929 9.83 -11.80 13.76
C ARG A 929 11.24 -11.80 13.17
N ASP A 930 11.43 -11.04 12.08
CA ASP A 930 12.64 -11.11 11.27
C ASP A 930 13.67 -10.02 11.62
N LYS A 931 13.30 -9.02 12.43
CA LYS A 931 14.21 -7.94 12.84
C LYS A 931 14.96 -8.26 14.12
N PHE A 932 16.15 -7.68 14.22
CA PHE A 932 16.99 -7.81 15.42
C PHE A 932 16.23 -7.25 16.63
N THR A 933 15.99 -8.11 17.61
CA THR A 933 14.99 -7.89 18.67
C THR A 933 15.65 -7.58 20.01
N LEU A 934 15.32 -6.44 20.62
CA LEU A 934 15.58 -6.13 22.02
C LEU A 934 14.54 -6.81 22.91
N PHE A 935 15.02 -7.59 23.87
CA PHE A 935 14.20 -8.24 24.88
C PHE A 935 14.30 -7.50 26.22
N TRP A 936 13.17 -7.36 26.91
CA TRP A 936 13.08 -6.72 28.23
C TRP A 936 13.18 -7.71 29.39
N SER A 937 12.99 -8.99 29.13
CA SER A 937 13.07 -10.02 30.16
C SER A 937 13.69 -11.30 29.60
N ARG A 938 14.19 -12.14 30.52
CA ARG A 938 14.68 -13.48 30.18
C ARG A 938 13.56 -14.38 29.69
N GLU A 939 12.35 -14.24 30.24
CA GLU A 939 11.16 -14.97 29.79
C GLU A 939 10.86 -14.65 28.32
N ASP A 940 10.83 -13.38 27.93
CA ASP A 940 10.60 -12.97 26.54
C ASP A 940 11.71 -13.47 25.61
N PHE A 941 12.96 -13.39 26.05
CA PHE A 941 14.12 -13.89 25.30
C PHE A 941 13.98 -15.40 25.06
N GLU A 942 13.74 -16.19 26.09
CA GLU A 942 13.64 -17.65 26.03
C GLU A 942 12.38 -18.13 25.30
N GLY A 943 11.26 -17.40 25.43
CA GLY A 943 10.00 -17.67 24.75
C GLY A 943 9.98 -17.25 23.27
N SER A 944 11.06 -16.66 22.75
CA SER A 944 11.17 -16.19 21.37
C SER A 944 12.29 -16.89 20.60
N GLU A 945 12.08 -17.09 19.29
CA GLU A 945 13.09 -17.59 18.37
C GLU A 945 13.83 -16.47 17.64
N ASN A 946 13.39 -15.21 17.80
CA ASN A 946 13.98 -14.08 17.08
C ASN A 946 15.46 -13.92 17.42
N GLU A 947 16.25 -13.57 16.41
CA GLU A 947 17.60 -13.06 16.60
C GLU A 947 17.55 -11.71 17.30
N GLY A 948 18.40 -11.53 18.31
CA GLY A 948 18.23 -10.42 19.22
C GLY A 948 19.12 -10.49 20.45
N TRP A 949 18.80 -9.69 21.44
CA TRP A 949 19.64 -9.47 22.60
C TRP A 949 18.86 -9.06 23.85
N LEU A 950 19.39 -9.47 25.00
CA LEU A 950 18.88 -9.15 26.32
C LEU A 950 19.99 -8.49 27.14
N PRO A 951 19.83 -7.23 27.56
CA PRO A 951 20.73 -6.57 28.50
C PRO A 951 20.73 -7.28 29.86
N LYS A 952 21.88 -7.33 30.54
CA LYS A 952 21.99 -7.99 31.86
C LYS A 952 21.32 -7.22 33.01
N GLY A 953 21.03 -5.93 32.82
CA GLY A 953 20.36 -5.08 33.81
C GLY A 953 21.23 -4.62 34.99
N ASP A 954 22.51 -4.99 35.05
CA ASP A 954 23.47 -4.58 36.09
C ASP A 954 24.27 -3.31 35.74
N GLY A 955 23.89 -2.62 34.65
CA GLY A 955 24.60 -1.46 34.12
C GLY A 955 25.89 -1.81 33.34
N SER A 956 26.34 -3.06 33.35
CA SER A 956 27.51 -3.50 32.59
C SER A 956 27.24 -3.52 31.08
N GLY A 957 28.31 -3.48 30.26
CA GLY A 957 28.23 -3.67 28.81
C GLY A 957 27.78 -5.07 28.37
N VAL A 958 27.56 -5.99 29.31
CA VAL A 958 27.27 -7.39 29.03
C VAL A 958 25.83 -7.57 28.57
N CYS A 959 25.67 -8.30 27.45
CA CYS A 959 24.39 -8.66 26.86
C CYS A 959 24.39 -10.15 26.50
N LEU A 960 23.24 -10.81 26.67
CA LEU A 960 23.01 -12.12 26.06
C LEU A 960 22.53 -11.90 24.62
N VAL A 961 23.16 -12.51 23.62
CA VAL A 961 22.83 -12.31 22.21
C VAL A 961 22.49 -13.66 21.57
N ARG A 962 21.37 -13.72 20.84
CA ARG A 962 20.99 -14.81 19.93
C ARG A 962 21.27 -14.39 18.49
N LEU A 963 22.16 -15.13 17.81
CA LEU A 963 22.49 -14.92 16.40
C LEU A 963 22.86 -16.25 15.74
N GLY A 964 22.31 -16.55 14.55
CA GLY A 964 22.54 -17.80 13.83
C GLY A 964 22.13 -19.04 14.63
N GLY A 965 21.10 -18.93 15.48
CA GLY A 965 20.66 -19.99 16.38
C GLY A 965 21.56 -20.24 17.60
N GLN A 966 22.62 -19.45 17.80
CA GLN A 966 23.52 -19.58 18.94
C GLN A 966 23.25 -18.47 19.96
N VAL A 967 23.30 -18.82 21.25
CA VAL A 967 23.16 -17.89 22.37
C VAL A 967 24.49 -17.76 23.09
N ARG A 968 25.02 -16.53 23.20
CA ARG A 968 26.29 -16.24 23.89
C ARG A 968 26.23 -14.91 24.62
N GLU A 969 27.03 -14.78 25.67
CA GLU A 969 27.26 -13.50 26.35
C GLU A 969 28.39 -12.73 25.67
N TYR A 970 28.17 -11.43 25.48
CA TYR A 970 29.15 -10.51 24.92
C TYR A 970 29.23 -9.26 25.79
N ASP A 971 30.45 -8.81 26.11
CA ASP A 971 30.66 -7.44 26.56
C ASP A 971 30.81 -6.54 25.34
N VAL A 972 29.73 -5.83 25.00
CA VAL A 972 29.68 -5.03 23.76
C VAL A 972 30.54 -3.76 23.82
N THR A 973 31.03 -3.40 25.01
CA THR A 973 31.99 -2.29 25.17
C THR A 973 33.40 -2.67 24.74
N ASP A 974 33.72 -3.97 24.69
CA ASP A 974 34.96 -4.51 24.16
C ASP A 974 34.82 -4.74 22.64
N SER A 975 35.61 -4.01 21.84
CA SER A 975 35.65 -4.19 20.37
C SER A 975 36.19 -5.56 19.94
N SER A 976 36.83 -6.31 20.83
CA SER A 976 37.37 -7.64 20.58
C SER A 976 36.47 -8.78 21.05
N CYS A 977 35.24 -8.49 21.53
CA CYS A 977 34.29 -9.49 22.03
C CYS A 977 33.84 -10.54 20.99
N GLY A 978 34.16 -10.36 19.70
CA GLY A 978 33.86 -11.31 18.63
C GLY A 978 32.41 -11.28 18.13
N LEU A 979 31.62 -10.29 18.56
CA LEU A 979 30.31 -10.00 17.96
C LEU A 979 30.49 -9.29 16.62
N TYR A 980 29.60 -9.55 15.65
CA TYR A 980 29.62 -8.84 14.37
C TYR A 980 29.50 -7.32 14.59
N GLU A 981 30.42 -6.56 14.00
CA GLU A 981 30.65 -5.16 14.40
C GLU A 981 29.41 -4.28 14.21
N ASP A 982 28.68 -4.43 13.11
CA ASP A 982 27.48 -3.61 12.88
C ASP A 982 26.38 -3.88 13.92
N ILE A 983 26.25 -5.13 14.37
CA ILE A 983 25.32 -5.48 15.46
C ILE A 983 25.83 -4.90 16.78
N ARG A 984 27.14 -4.97 17.07
CA ARG A 984 27.74 -4.35 18.26
C ARG A 984 27.51 -2.83 18.27
N GLN A 985 27.67 -2.15 17.13
CA GLN A 985 27.43 -0.71 17.00
C GLN A 985 25.95 -0.35 17.16
N LEU A 986 25.04 -1.13 16.58
CA LEU A 986 23.60 -0.97 16.79
C LEU A 986 23.25 -1.05 18.27
N ILE A 987 23.79 -2.06 18.95
CA ILE A 987 23.64 -2.28 20.37
C ILE A 987 24.14 -1.08 21.18
N LEU A 988 25.37 -0.61 20.90
CA LEU A 988 25.95 0.53 21.60
C LEU A 988 25.13 1.81 21.37
N ALA A 989 24.65 2.04 20.15
CA ALA A 989 23.79 3.18 19.82
C ALA A 989 22.49 3.16 20.64
N VAL A 990 21.80 2.01 20.71
CA VAL A 990 20.59 1.86 21.51
C VAL A 990 20.86 2.17 22.99
N ARG A 991 21.91 1.59 23.57
CA ARG A 991 22.22 1.80 25.00
C ARG A 991 22.58 3.24 25.34
N LYS A 992 23.29 3.91 24.44
CA LYS A 992 23.82 5.26 24.67
C LYS A 992 22.79 6.33 24.38
N ASP A 993 22.18 6.29 23.21
CA ASP A 993 21.37 7.38 22.66
C ASP A 993 19.86 7.12 22.80
N TYR A 994 19.47 5.85 23.05
CA TYR A 994 18.08 5.40 23.20
C TYR A 994 17.89 4.59 24.49
N GLY A 995 18.63 4.93 25.56
CA GLY A 995 18.66 4.16 26.80
C GLY A 995 17.28 3.98 27.47
N TYR A 996 16.32 4.86 27.17
CA TYR A 996 14.92 4.73 27.59
C TYR A 996 14.20 3.50 26.99
N LEU A 997 14.77 2.85 25.97
CA LEU A 997 14.26 1.58 25.42
C LEU A 997 14.70 0.35 26.20
N VAL A 998 15.76 0.47 27.00
CA VAL A 998 16.33 -0.63 27.78
C VAL A 998 15.65 -0.66 29.15
N ARG A 999 15.28 -1.87 29.60
CA ARG A 999 14.63 -2.11 30.89
C ARG A 999 15.55 -2.85 31.84
#